data_AF-A0A3P9J0S0-F1
#
_entry.id   AF-A0A3P9J0S0-F1
#
_cell.length_a   1.000
_cell.length_b   1.000
_cell.length_c   1.000
_cell.angle_alpha   90.00
_cell.angle_beta   90.00
_cell.angle_gamma   90.00
#
_symmetry.space_group_name_H-M   'P 1'
#
loop_
_entity.id
_entity.type
_entity.pdbx_description
1 polymer ?
#
loop_
_entity_poly.entity_id
_entity_poly.type
_entity_poly.pdbx_seq_one_letter_code
_entity_poly.pdbx_strand_id
1 'polypeptide(L)'
;KTAGPGLLKPGFLDLNKSNMFVFDILTYALCSLFIVGFTDCTDRTRFLFSTDDSRFVFNSDGVLTVKRAVDLHDGRLDFFVHSLDSKGNKMSVPVMVLQHGHHQSRDAVHHHGGHRHQNHHNTDNEGHPDVAVLYFPKSSNGLRRTKRDWVIPPINIPENSNGPFPFKMVTIRSVEDRYKKILYSITGPGATEDPVGLFTMDQDTGDLYVNQRLDREKQAHYPLLAHADVEDPMEIIINVIDMNDNKPIFEQTSYVAEVAESSPKGTTVIQVKATDADEPGNDNSYIKYTILSQEPKLPSDSMFAIYSFNGAIMVEGVGLDRKKYPEYTLEIQAADTKGEGLTGKTKVTLKVTDSNDNPPVFTASTYQGSVDENAVGVQVVKMSVTDKDEPNTPAWNAKFKIIRGDPDKLFSIETGTNKQEGILQTAKGLDFKKNSTHTLMVIVENEVPFAIPLTTSTATVVVTVKDVNEPPIFKEKEMTVQKSEDLPVESVIIKSEAEDPDFERENTVKYKIIDDPENWLTVDEDSGLVKVKSPMDRESPNVKENKYTVLLGAYDNDSVPATGTGTLVIILEDVNDNPPFIEERNITVCRDASAPVLLTVTDRDGPLHSAPYNVMVHEASKPKWSAQMNSDSMSVIMRLKMNVLSGTYQVILRVSDTDGLEQDCTIQAKVCYCVENKRVCAPFRNSWGVKEQTIRGVVGGILLLSSKF
;
A
#
# COMPACT_ATOMS: atom_id res chain seq x y z
N LYS A 1 -51.38 -36.16 -43.54
CA LYS A 1 -50.17 -35.51 -44.10
C LYS A 1 -48.97 -36.14 -43.43
N THR A 2 -48.05 -36.65 -44.25
CA THR A 2 -46.87 -37.46 -43.95
C THR A 2 -45.97 -36.91 -42.85
N ALA A 3 -45.60 -37.75 -41.88
CA ALA A 3 -44.50 -37.52 -40.95
C ALA A 3 -43.22 -38.11 -41.55
N GLY A 4 -42.21 -37.26 -41.75
CA GLY A 4 -40.84 -37.65 -42.12
C GLY A 4 -39.95 -37.81 -40.87
N PRO A 5 -38.78 -38.45 -41.00
CA PRO A 5 -37.97 -38.89 -39.86
C PRO A 5 -37.15 -37.72 -39.30
N GLY A 6 -37.30 -37.45 -37.99
CA GLY A 6 -36.46 -36.51 -37.27
C GLY A 6 -35.13 -37.16 -36.87
N LEU A 7 -34.03 -36.64 -37.41
CA LEU A 7 -32.66 -36.98 -37.00
C LEU A 7 -32.39 -36.55 -35.55
N LEU A 8 -31.87 -37.48 -34.75
CA LEU A 8 -31.19 -37.19 -33.48
C LEU A 8 -29.82 -36.54 -33.77
N LYS A 9 -29.51 -35.42 -33.10
CA LYS A 9 -28.18 -34.78 -33.13
C LYS A 9 -27.18 -35.57 -32.25
N PRO A 10 -25.91 -35.71 -32.66
CA PRO A 10 -24.89 -36.41 -31.87
C PRO A 10 -24.41 -35.53 -30.70
N GLY A 11 -24.50 -36.06 -29.47
CA GLY A 11 -23.82 -35.51 -28.29
C GLY A 11 -22.43 -36.12 -28.15
N PHE A 12 -21.41 -35.29 -28.00
CA PHE A 12 -20.03 -35.70 -27.72
C PHE A 12 -19.82 -35.84 -26.20
N LEU A 13 -19.31 -37.00 -25.76
CA LEU A 13 -18.96 -37.31 -24.38
C LEU A 13 -17.44 -37.54 -24.29
N ASP A 14 -16.78 -36.80 -23.42
CA ASP A 14 -15.33 -36.88 -23.16
C ASP A 14 -15.03 -38.06 -22.21
N LEU A 15 -14.22 -39.02 -22.66
CA LEU A 15 -14.07 -40.36 -22.06
C LEU A 15 -12.94 -40.49 -21.02
N ASN A 16 -12.46 -39.38 -20.46
CA ASN A 16 -11.59 -39.42 -19.27
C ASN A 16 -12.33 -39.79 -17.96
N LYS A 17 -13.62 -40.12 -18.04
CA LYS A 17 -14.43 -40.67 -16.94
C LYS A 17 -14.97 -42.05 -17.36
N SER A 18 -14.79 -43.05 -16.51
CA SER A 18 -15.32 -44.41 -16.71
C SER A 18 -16.85 -44.43 -16.57
N ASN A 19 -17.56 -43.85 -17.54
CA ASN A 19 -19.02 -43.79 -17.54
C ASN A 19 -19.62 -45.03 -18.21
N MET A 20 -20.66 -45.58 -17.59
CA MET A 20 -21.45 -46.70 -18.12
C MET A 20 -22.56 -46.17 -19.02
N PHE A 21 -22.70 -46.74 -20.22
CA PHE A 21 -23.79 -46.35 -21.14
C PHE A 21 -25.04 -47.16 -20.81
N VAL A 22 -26.14 -46.47 -20.49
CA VAL A 22 -27.42 -47.09 -20.14
C VAL A 22 -28.42 -46.87 -21.28
N PHE A 23 -29.03 -47.96 -21.75
CA PHE A 23 -30.05 -47.93 -22.81
C PHE A 23 -31.38 -48.47 -22.31
N ASP A 24 -32.42 -47.62 -22.32
CA ASP A 24 -33.79 -48.02 -22.04
C ASP A 24 -34.47 -48.51 -23.33
N ILE A 25 -34.95 -49.76 -23.35
CA ILE A 25 -35.70 -50.30 -24.48
C ILE A 25 -37.18 -50.42 -24.13
N LEU A 26 -38.02 -49.72 -24.91
CA LEU A 26 -39.46 -49.91 -24.93
C LEU A 26 -39.77 -51.05 -25.92
N THR A 27 -40.33 -52.15 -25.41
CA THR A 27 -40.79 -53.39 -26.07
C THR A 27 -40.65 -53.53 -27.59
N TYR A 28 -40.03 -54.66 -28.01
CA TYR A 28 -40.05 -55.28 -29.34
C TYR A 28 -40.03 -54.34 -30.56
N ALA A 29 -38.93 -53.62 -30.76
CA ALA A 29 -38.56 -53.11 -32.07
C ALA A 29 -37.07 -53.36 -32.33
N LEU A 30 -36.73 -53.84 -33.53
CA LEU A 30 -35.36 -53.84 -34.05
C LEU A 30 -34.95 -52.37 -34.27
N CYS A 31 -34.54 -51.70 -33.21
CA CYS A 31 -34.27 -50.27 -33.19
C CYS A 31 -32.77 -50.00 -33.07
N SER A 32 -32.28 -48.97 -33.78
CA SER A 32 -30.95 -48.41 -33.57
C SER A 32 -30.88 -47.85 -32.15
N LEU A 33 -29.94 -48.35 -31.33
CA LEU A 33 -29.89 -48.00 -29.91
C LEU A 33 -29.16 -46.66 -29.70
N PHE A 34 -27.98 -46.48 -30.31
CA PHE A 34 -27.22 -45.21 -30.30
C PHE A 34 -25.98 -45.27 -31.22
N ILE A 35 -25.31 -44.13 -31.44
CA ILE A 35 -24.01 -44.03 -32.12
C ILE A 35 -22.90 -43.99 -31.06
N VAL A 36 -21.98 -44.95 -31.10
CA VAL A 36 -20.78 -44.93 -30.25
C VAL A 36 -19.64 -44.25 -31.01
N GLY A 37 -19.26 -43.05 -30.55
CA GLY A 37 -18.14 -42.29 -31.10
C GLY A 37 -16.90 -42.45 -30.23
N PHE A 38 -15.76 -42.73 -30.86
CA PHE A 38 -14.45 -42.51 -30.24
C PHE A 38 -13.79 -41.34 -30.96
N THR A 39 -13.04 -40.53 -30.24
CA THR A 39 -12.21 -39.47 -30.81
C THR A 39 -10.80 -39.72 -30.34
N ASP A 40 -9.90 -40.03 -31.29
CA ASP A 40 -8.48 -40.00 -31.03
C ASP A 40 -7.89 -38.65 -31.45
N CYS A 41 -6.68 -38.33 -30.99
CA CYS A 41 -6.00 -37.07 -31.34
C CYS A 41 -5.52 -37.03 -32.81
N THR A 42 -6.01 -37.91 -33.69
CA THR A 42 -5.51 -38.10 -35.07
C THR A 42 -6.55 -37.86 -36.15
N ASP A 43 -7.63 -37.13 -35.85
CA ASP A 43 -8.73 -36.77 -36.77
C ASP A 43 -9.40 -37.97 -37.47
N ARG A 44 -9.20 -39.19 -36.95
CA ARG A 44 -9.88 -40.39 -37.45
C ARG A 44 -11.33 -40.40 -36.96
N THR A 45 -12.27 -40.43 -37.90
CA THR A 45 -13.72 -40.39 -37.63
C THR A 45 -14.41 -41.75 -37.76
N ARG A 46 -13.67 -42.83 -38.08
CA ARG A 46 -14.20 -44.19 -38.21
C ARG A 46 -13.33 -45.21 -37.50
N PHE A 47 -13.88 -45.86 -36.49
CA PHE A 47 -13.24 -46.92 -35.71
C PHE A 47 -13.93 -48.25 -35.97
N LEU A 48 -13.17 -49.35 -35.88
CA LEU A 48 -13.74 -50.69 -35.95
C LEU A 48 -14.22 -51.08 -34.54
N PHE A 49 -15.48 -51.47 -34.43
CA PHE A 49 -16.11 -51.85 -33.17
C PHE A 49 -16.40 -53.34 -33.13
N SER A 50 -16.26 -53.93 -31.94
CA SER A 50 -16.64 -55.31 -31.67
C SER A 50 -17.33 -55.39 -30.31
N THR A 51 -18.22 -56.35 -30.14
CA THR A 51 -18.91 -56.65 -28.88
C THR A 51 -18.49 -58.03 -28.40
N ASP A 52 -18.48 -58.23 -27.09
CA ASP A 52 -18.37 -59.57 -26.51
C ASP A 52 -19.71 -60.32 -26.50
N ASP A 53 -20.85 -59.61 -26.59
CA ASP A 53 -22.17 -60.20 -26.85
C ASP A 53 -22.53 -60.24 -28.34
N SER A 54 -22.62 -61.45 -28.89
CA SER A 54 -22.91 -61.73 -30.31
C SER A 54 -24.32 -61.37 -30.78
N ARG A 55 -25.24 -61.02 -29.85
CA ARG A 55 -26.60 -60.57 -30.17
C ARG A 55 -26.64 -59.11 -30.62
N PHE A 56 -25.56 -58.35 -30.43
CA PHE A 56 -25.42 -56.97 -30.87
C PHE A 56 -24.38 -56.84 -31.99
N VAL A 57 -24.57 -55.88 -32.88
CA VAL A 57 -23.66 -55.62 -34.00
C VAL A 57 -23.57 -54.12 -34.31
N PHE A 58 -22.37 -53.69 -34.70
CA PHE A 58 -22.13 -52.32 -35.15
C PHE A 58 -22.27 -52.19 -36.66
N ASN A 59 -22.97 -51.13 -37.07
CA ASN A 59 -22.99 -50.67 -38.45
C ASN A 59 -21.72 -49.87 -38.79
N SER A 60 -21.48 -49.65 -40.09
CA SER A 60 -20.29 -48.96 -40.61
C SER A 60 -20.20 -47.46 -40.25
N ASP A 61 -21.23 -46.92 -39.62
CA ASP A 61 -21.39 -45.57 -39.08
C ASP A 61 -21.26 -45.50 -37.55
N GLY A 62 -20.97 -46.62 -36.88
CA GLY A 62 -20.81 -46.69 -35.41
C GLY A 62 -22.12 -46.85 -34.64
N VAL A 63 -23.25 -47.09 -35.31
CA VAL A 63 -24.53 -47.38 -34.66
C VAL A 63 -24.56 -48.82 -34.12
N LEU A 64 -24.89 -48.97 -32.83
CA LEU A 64 -25.13 -50.27 -32.22
C LEU A 64 -26.56 -50.74 -32.48
N THR A 65 -26.71 -51.94 -33.02
CA THR A 65 -28.00 -52.53 -33.36
C THR A 65 -28.13 -53.96 -32.83
N VAL A 66 -29.38 -54.36 -32.57
CA VAL A 66 -29.71 -55.72 -32.13
C VAL A 66 -29.79 -56.64 -33.35
N LYS A 67 -28.94 -57.66 -33.41
CA LYS A 67 -28.86 -58.62 -34.52
C LYS A 67 -29.83 -59.79 -34.37
N ARG A 68 -30.17 -60.17 -33.13
CA ARG A 68 -31.07 -61.27 -32.77
C ARG A 68 -31.84 -60.90 -31.49
N ALA A 69 -33.03 -61.47 -31.29
CA ALA A 69 -33.82 -61.24 -30.09
C ALA A 69 -33.00 -61.50 -28.81
N VAL A 70 -33.15 -60.63 -27.83
CA VAL A 70 -32.38 -60.62 -26.58
C VAL A 70 -33.35 -60.87 -25.44
N ASP A 71 -33.22 -62.01 -24.77
CA ASP A 71 -33.87 -62.25 -23.48
C ASP A 71 -33.00 -61.63 -22.37
N LEU A 72 -33.61 -60.76 -21.57
CA LEU A 72 -32.98 -60.06 -20.44
C LEU A 72 -33.26 -60.86 -19.15
N HIS A 73 -32.23 -61.27 -18.41
CA HIS A 73 -32.41 -61.81 -17.05
C HIS A 73 -32.63 -60.63 -16.09
N ASP A 74 -33.68 -60.66 -15.28
CA ASP A 74 -34.09 -59.58 -14.36
C ASP A 74 -34.25 -58.19 -15.01
N GLY A 75 -34.64 -58.14 -16.30
CA GLY A 75 -34.85 -56.89 -17.03
C GLY A 75 -33.56 -56.13 -17.37
N ARG A 76 -32.39 -56.75 -17.18
CA ARG A 76 -31.07 -56.16 -17.40
C ARG A 76 -30.17 -57.06 -18.26
N LEU A 77 -29.30 -56.45 -19.06
CA LEU A 77 -28.19 -57.15 -19.70
C LEU A 77 -26.98 -56.22 -19.80
N ASP A 78 -25.83 -56.72 -19.33
CA ASP A 78 -24.55 -56.01 -19.37
C ASP A 78 -23.59 -56.71 -20.34
N PHE A 79 -22.88 -55.92 -21.15
CA PHE A 79 -21.82 -56.40 -22.03
C PHE A 79 -20.81 -55.28 -22.32
N PHE A 80 -19.70 -55.61 -22.97
CA PHE A 80 -18.67 -54.64 -23.33
C PHE A 80 -18.61 -54.38 -24.83
N VAL A 81 -18.47 -53.11 -25.18
CA VAL A 81 -18.07 -52.68 -26.52
C VAL A 81 -16.57 -52.43 -26.52
N HIS A 82 -15.90 -52.91 -27.55
CA HIS A 82 -14.47 -52.81 -27.72
C HIS A 82 -14.09 -52.06 -29.00
N SER A 83 -13.04 -51.24 -28.91
CA SER A 83 -12.35 -50.66 -30.05
C SER A 83 -10.83 -50.60 -29.80
N LEU A 84 -10.06 -50.23 -30.82
CA LEU A 84 -8.61 -50.06 -30.71
C LEU A 84 -8.26 -48.58 -30.77
N ASP A 85 -7.38 -48.13 -29.89
CA ASP A 85 -6.81 -46.77 -29.96
C ASP A 85 -5.84 -46.62 -31.15
N SER A 86 -5.36 -45.40 -31.39
CA SER A 86 -4.38 -45.08 -32.44
C SER A 86 -3.02 -45.79 -32.30
N LYS A 87 -2.76 -46.43 -31.15
CA LYS A 87 -1.55 -47.21 -30.83
C LYS A 87 -1.81 -48.72 -30.83
N GLY A 88 -3.04 -49.17 -31.15
CA GLY A 88 -3.43 -50.58 -31.22
C GLY A 88 -3.83 -51.20 -29.88
N ASN A 89 -4.05 -50.41 -28.82
CA ASN A 89 -4.51 -50.93 -27.53
C ASN A 89 -6.04 -51.06 -27.49
N LYS A 90 -6.52 -52.15 -26.89
CA LYS A 90 -7.96 -52.42 -26.74
C LYS A 90 -8.58 -51.51 -25.67
N MET A 91 -9.48 -50.64 -26.09
CA MET A 91 -10.36 -49.86 -25.20
C MET A 91 -11.71 -50.54 -25.09
N SER A 92 -12.25 -50.61 -23.87
CA SER A 92 -13.52 -51.29 -23.58
C SER A 92 -14.45 -50.38 -22.80
N VAL A 93 -15.72 -50.36 -23.17
CA VAL A 93 -16.76 -49.55 -22.55
C VAL A 93 -17.89 -50.45 -22.09
N PRO A 94 -18.30 -50.40 -20.82
CA PRO A 94 -19.43 -51.17 -20.32
C PRO A 94 -20.75 -50.57 -20.83
N VAL A 95 -21.63 -51.45 -21.31
CA VAL A 95 -22.97 -51.14 -21.80
C VAL A 95 -23.99 -51.91 -20.98
N MET A 96 -25.01 -51.22 -20.51
CA MET A 96 -26.17 -51.79 -19.82
C MET A 96 -27.44 -51.53 -20.63
N VAL A 97 -28.22 -52.58 -20.82
CA VAL A 97 -29.56 -52.51 -21.41
C VAL A 97 -30.59 -52.78 -20.32
N LEU A 98 -31.56 -51.89 -20.15
CA LEU A 98 -32.63 -51.97 -19.15
C LEU A 98 -34.01 -51.99 -19.83
N GLN A 99 -34.94 -52.78 -19.28
CA GLN A 99 -36.34 -52.79 -19.70
C GLN A 99 -37.21 -51.98 -18.73
N HIS A 100 -37.86 -50.94 -19.24
CA HIS A 100 -38.81 -50.14 -18.48
C HIS A 100 -40.18 -50.85 -18.40
N GLY A 101 -40.61 -51.25 -17.19
CA GLY A 101 -41.93 -51.81 -16.93
C GLY A 101 -42.96 -50.70 -16.67
N HIS A 102 -43.95 -50.55 -17.54
CA HIS A 102 -45.08 -49.65 -17.31
C HIS A 102 -46.05 -50.22 -16.25
N HIS A 103 -46.00 -49.68 -15.03
CA HIS A 103 -47.17 -49.65 -14.16
C HIS A 103 -47.88 -48.30 -14.31
N GLN A 104 -48.91 -48.26 -15.15
CA GLN A 104 -49.95 -47.24 -15.09
C GLN A 104 -51.31 -47.91 -14.99
N SER A 105 -51.99 -47.58 -13.89
CA SER A 105 -53.42 -47.75 -13.66
C SER A 105 -54.23 -46.94 -14.66
N ARG A 106 -55.14 -47.58 -15.40
CA ARG A 106 -56.54 -47.15 -15.61
C ARG A 106 -57.30 -48.05 -16.60
N ASP A 107 -58.37 -48.64 -16.07
CA ASP A 107 -59.70 -48.85 -16.64
C ASP A 107 -59.92 -49.06 -18.16
N ALA A 108 -60.53 -50.22 -18.41
CA ALA A 108 -61.74 -50.44 -19.20
C ALA A 108 -61.64 -51.11 -20.60
N VAL A 109 -62.57 -52.06 -20.73
CA VAL A 109 -63.25 -52.57 -21.93
C VAL A 109 -62.73 -53.89 -22.52
N HIS A 110 -63.52 -54.93 -22.24
CA HIS A 110 -63.65 -56.19 -22.97
C HIS A 110 -63.60 -56.03 -24.49
N HIS A 111 -62.89 -56.93 -25.19
CA HIS A 111 -63.50 -57.78 -26.22
C HIS A 111 -62.63 -58.98 -26.60
N HIS A 112 -63.34 -60.05 -26.94
CA HIS A 112 -62.90 -61.42 -27.21
C HIS A 112 -62.02 -61.59 -28.46
N GLY A 113 -61.20 -62.65 -28.43
CA GLY A 113 -61.16 -63.62 -29.52
C GLY A 113 -59.76 -64.02 -29.99
N GLY A 114 -59.45 -65.32 -29.94
CA GLY A 114 -58.44 -65.91 -30.82
C GLY A 114 -57.50 -66.90 -30.17
N HIS A 115 -57.97 -68.15 -30.03
CA HIS A 115 -57.16 -69.32 -29.72
C HIS A 115 -55.90 -69.45 -30.57
N ARG A 116 -54.78 -69.87 -29.96
CA ARG A 116 -54.05 -71.07 -30.41
C ARG A 116 -53.15 -71.62 -29.31
N HIS A 117 -53.46 -72.87 -28.95
CA HIS A 117 -52.64 -73.77 -28.16
C HIS A 117 -51.21 -73.91 -28.74
N GLN A 118 -50.20 -74.00 -27.87
CA GLN A 118 -49.47 -75.25 -27.71
C GLN A 118 -48.61 -75.25 -26.43
N ASN A 119 -48.69 -76.41 -25.77
CA ASN A 119 -48.06 -76.85 -24.53
C ASN A 119 -46.54 -76.61 -24.46
N HIS A 120 -46.02 -76.24 -23.28
CA HIS A 120 -45.23 -77.18 -22.47
C HIS A 120 -44.92 -76.67 -21.05
N HIS A 121 -45.30 -77.51 -20.08
CA HIS A 121 -44.78 -77.77 -18.74
C HIS A 121 -44.10 -76.69 -17.87
N ASN A 122 -44.74 -76.51 -16.70
CA ASN A 122 -44.18 -76.27 -15.36
C ASN A 122 -42.69 -76.57 -15.17
N THR A 123 -42.01 -75.67 -14.46
CA THR A 123 -41.52 -75.90 -13.09
C THR A 123 -41.37 -74.57 -12.35
N ASP A 124 -41.87 -74.56 -11.10
CA ASP A 124 -41.79 -73.49 -10.11
C ASP A 124 -40.34 -73.11 -9.72
N ASN A 125 -40.10 -71.83 -9.46
CA ASN A 125 -39.43 -71.37 -8.23
C ASN A 125 -39.45 -69.83 -8.13
N GLU A 126 -40.07 -69.32 -7.07
CA GLU A 126 -40.01 -67.92 -6.62
C GLU A 126 -38.65 -67.65 -5.92
N GLY A 127 -38.05 -66.47 -6.14
CA GLY A 127 -36.82 -66.04 -5.47
C GLY A 127 -36.64 -64.51 -5.49
N HIS A 128 -36.39 -63.93 -4.32
CA HIS A 128 -36.14 -62.51 -4.01
C HIS A 128 -34.96 -61.88 -4.78
N PRO A 129 -34.89 -60.54 -4.94
CA PRO A 129 -33.79 -59.90 -5.66
C PRO A 129 -32.45 -60.08 -4.92
N ASP A 130 -31.41 -60.51 -5.65
CA ASP A 130 -30.08 -60.84 -5.11
C ASP A 130 -29.40 -59.61 -4.47
N VAL A 131 -29.25 -59.63 -3.13
CA VAL A 131 -28.41 -58.67 -2.40
C VAL A 131 -26.94 -58.99 -2.66
N ALA A 132 -26.14 -57.99 -3.06
CA ALA A 132 -24.73 -58.18 -3.38
C ALA A 132 -23.93 -58.73 -2.18
N VAL A 133 -23.11 -59.75 -2.43
CA VAL A 133 -22.22 -60.37 -1.44
C VAL A 133 -20.78 -59.92 -1.67
N LEU A 134 -20.18 -59.27 -0.67
CA LEU A 134 -18.78 -58.81 -0.66
C LEU A 134 -17.92 -59.76 0.16
N TYR A 135 -16.69 -60.02 -0.28
CA TYR A 135 -15.78 -60.95 0.41
C TYR A 135 -14.51 -60.29 0.92
N PHE A 136 -14.01 -60.72 2.08
CA PHE A 136 -12.71 -60.29 2.61
C PHE A 136 -11.56 -60.63 1.65
N PRO A 137 -10.59 -59.72 1.46
CA PRO A 137 -9.42 -59.97 0.62
C PRO A 137 -8.52 -61.03 1.26
N LYS A 138 -7.90 -61.88 0.44
CA LYS A 138 -7.05 -62.98 0.95
C LYS A 138 -5.75 -62.43 1.54
N SER A 139 -5.48 -62.72 2.83
CA SER A 139 -4.18 -62.51 3.47
C SER A 139 -3.07 -63.27 2.73
N SER A 140 -2.12 -62.56 2.10
CA SER A 140 -0.99 -63.18 1.40
C SER A 140 0.24 -63.29 2.30
N ASN A 141 0.42 -64.42 2.99
CA ASN A 141 1.72 -64.78 3.55
C ASN A 141 2.64 -65.33 2.46
N GLY A 142 3.34 -64.44 1.74
CA GLY A 142 4.44 -64.80 0.85
C GLY A 142 4.77 -63.76 -0.24
N LEU A 143 6.06 -63.53 -0.48
CA LEU A 143 6.60 -62.65 -1.53
C LEU A 143 6.11 -63.09 -2.94
N ARG A 144 5.08 -62.42 -3.46
CA ARG A 144 4.69 -62.46 -4.88
C ARG A 144 4.25 -61.08 -5.37
N ARG A 145 4.63 -60.76 -6.61
CA ARG A 145 4.32 -59.53 -7.37
C ARG A 145 2.91 -58.99 -7.06
N THR A 146 2.87 -57.75 -6.59
CA THR A 146 1.66 -56.93 -6.37
C THR A 146 0.87 -56.79 -7.67
N LYS A 147 -0.20 -57.57 -7.81
CA LYS A 147 -1.22 -57.39 -8.83
C LYS A 147 -2.38 -56.72 -8.10
N ARG A 148 -2.60 -55.42 -8.40
CA ARG A 148 -3.64 -54.49 -7.86
C ARG A 148 -4.48 -55.08 -6.72
N ASP A 149 -4.27 -54.54 -5.51
CA ASP A 149 -5.08 -54.85 -4.34
C ASP A 149 -6.57 -54.84 -4.74
N TRP A 150 -7.29 -55.91 -4.37
CA TRP A 150 -8.73 -56.01 -4.62
C TRP A 150 -9.41 -54.92 -3.78
N VAL A 151 -9.70 -53.78 -4.40
CA VAL A 151 -10.45 -52.68 -3.78
C VAL A 151 -11.93 -53.01 -3.89
N ILE A 152 -12.62 -53.02 -2.76
CA ILE A 152 -14.06 -53.27 -2.69
C ILE A 152 -14.78 -52.05 -3.27
N PRO A 153 -15.72 -52.24 -4.22
CA PRO A 153 -16.47 -51.12 -4.75
C PRO A 153 -17.27 -50.45 -3.62
N PRO A 154 -17.37 -49.11 -3.61
CA PRO A 154 -18.16 -48.43 -2.60
C PRO A 154 -19.62 -48.83 -2.68
N ILE A 155 -20.27 -48.87 -1.52
CA ILE A 155 -21.69 -49.17 -1.39
C ILE A 155 -22.44 -47.86 -1.55
N ASN A 156 -23.16 -47.69 -2.65
CA ASN A 156 -23.89 -46.46 -2.93
C ASN A 156 -25.34 -46.57 -2.45
N ILE A 157 -25.81 -45.59 -1.67
CA ILE A 157 -27.18 -45.51 -1.18
C ILE A 157 -27.74 -44.10 -1.41
N PRO A 158 -28.91 -43.93 -2.05
CA PRO A 158 -29.51 -42.60 -2.19
C PRO A 158 -29.92 -42.04 -0.83
N GLU A 159 -29.63 -40.76 -0.62
CA GLU A 159 -30.14 -40.04 0.54
C GLU A 159 -31.65 -39.97 0.52
N ASN A 160 -32.24 -39.64 1.68
CA ASN A 160 -33.69 -39.53 1.83
C ASN A 160 -34.49 -40.78 1.38
N SER A 161 -33.82 -41.94 1.26
CA SER A 161 -34.45 -43.19 0.82
C SER A 161 -35.60 -43.60 1.74
N ASN A 162 -36.77 -43.74 1.14
CA ASN A 162 -38.01 -44.08 1.84
C ASN A 162 -38.21 -45.60 1.83
N GLY A 163 -37.59 -46.31 2.78
CA GLY A 163 -37.79 -47.74 3.00
C GLY A 163 -38.18 -48.06 4.44
N PRO A 164 -38.73 -49.26 4.73
CA PRO A 164 -38.80 -49.73 6.10
C PRO A 164 -37.37 -49.96 6.60
N PHE A 165 -36.99 -49.26 7.66
CA PHE A 165 -35.72 -49.50 8.34
C PHE A 165 -35.88 -50.63 9.37
N PRO A 166 -34.87 -51.48 9.57
CA PRO A 166 -33.55 -51.48 8.94
C PRO A 166 -33.56 -51.99 7.49
N PHE A 167 -32.85 -51.31 6.58
CA PHE A 167 -32.73 -51.70 5.17
C PHE A 167 -31.41 -52.42 4.92
N LYS A 168 -31.47 -53.66 4.40
CA LYS A 168 -30.29 -54.48 4.10
C LYS A 168 -29.58 -53.93 2.86
N MET A 169 -28.33 -53.49 3.02
CA MET A 169 -27.52 -52.88 1.97
C MET A 169 -26.74 -53.93 1.17
N VAL A 170 -25.93 -54.73 1.86
CA VAL A 170 -25.07 -55.77 1.28
C VAL A 170 -24.86 -56.88 2.31
N THR A 171 -24.37 -58.04 1.87
CA THR A 171 -23.88 -59.09 2.77
C THR A 171 -22.37 -59.17 2.67
N ILE A 172 -21.64 -59.19 3.79
CA ILE A 172 -20.19 -59.34 3.82
C ILE A 172 -19.84 -60.71 4.36
N ARG A 173 -18.95 -61.44 3.67
CA ARG A 173 -18.58 -62.81 4.03
C ARG A 173 -17.07 -63.05 4.01
N SER A 174 -16.62 -63.93 4.88
CA SER A 174 -15.26 -64.47 4.83
C SER A 174 -15.31 -65.81 4.09
N VAL A 175 -14.30 -66.11 3.28
CA VAL A 175 -14.22 -67.41 2.57
C VAL A 175 -14.05 -68.60 3.52
N GLU A 176 -13.64 -68.32 4.76
CA GLU A 176 -13.46 -69.26 5.86
C GLU A 176 -14.79 -69.66 6.54
N ASP A 177 -15.89 -68.94 6.26
CA ASP A 177 -17.24 -69.22 6.77
C ASP A 177 -17.76 -70.63 6.40
N ARG A 178 -17.20 -71.22 5.34
CA ARG A 178 -17.47 -72.59 4.88
C ARG A 178 -16.88 -73.67 5.78
N TYR A 179 -15.87 -73.33 6.58
CA TYR A 179 -15.11 -74.30 7.37
C TYR A 179 -15.27 -74.10 8.89
N LYS A 180 -15.64 -72.89 9.32
CA LYS A 180 -15.87 -72.53 10.72
C LYS A 180 -16.89 -71.40 10.83
N LYS A 181 -17.57 -71.31 11.98
CA LYS A 181 -18.44 -70.17 12.29
C LYS A 181 -17.57 -68.92 12.43
N ILE A 182 -17.93 -67.84 11.73
CA ILE A 182 -17.25 -66.54 11.74
C ILE A 182 -18.23 -65.53 12.33
N LEU A 183 -17.78 -64.69 13.27
CA LEU A 183 -18.55 -63.55 13.76
C LEU A 183 -18.14 -62.29 13.00
N TYR A 184 -19.14 -61.54 12.53
CA TYR A 184 -18.96 -60.31 11.77
C TYR A 184 -19.27 -59.08 12.63
N SER A 185 -18.52 -58.00 12.45
CA SER A 185 -18.82 -56.71 13.08
C SER A 185 -18.31 -55.55 12.25
N ILE A 186 -18.77 -54.34 12.54
CA ILE A 186 -18.31 -53.10 11.91
C ILE A 186 -17.92 -52.06 12.95
N THR A 187 -16.92 -51.25 12.62
CA THR A 187 -16.51 -50.08 13.40
C THR A 187 -16.30 -48.86 12.50
N GLY A 188 -16.42 -47.67 13.06
CA GLY A 188 -16.21 -46.40 12.35
C GLY A 188 -17.41 -45.43 12.47
N PRO A 189 -17.33 -44.26 11.81
CA PRO A 189 -18.38 -43.24 11.81
C PRO A 189 -19.67 -43.80 11.21
N GLY A 190 -20.79 -43.65 11.89
CA GLY A 190 -22.04 -44.28 11.48
C GLY A 190 -22.31 -45.61 12.20
N ALA A 191 -21.30 -46.27 12.75
CA ALA A 191 -21.43 -47.57 13.41
C ALA A 191 -21.13 -47.45 14.92
N THR A 192 -19.86 -47.30 15.28
CA THR A 192 -19.37 -47.21 16.67
C THR A 192 -18.88 -45.83 17.05
N GLU A 193 -18.62 -44.97 16.07
CA GLU A 193 -18.21 -43.57 16.23
C GLU A 193 -19.33 -42.63 15.75
N ASP A 194 -19.34 -41.39 16.23
CA ASP A 194 -20.38 -40.42 15.90
C ASP A 194 -20.46 -40.13 14.39
N PRO A 195 -21.67 -40.09 13.80
CA PRO A 195 -22.97 -40.44 14.40
C PRO A 195 -23.12 -41.95 14.65
N VAL A 196 -23.43 -42.38 15.88
CA VAL A 196 -23.49 -43.81 16.26
C VAL A 196 -24.80 -44.47 15.82
N GLY A 197 -24.73 -45.72 15.33
CA GLY A 197 -25.90 -46.57 15.11
C GLY A 197 -26.67 -46.37 13.80
N LEU A 198 -26.13 -45.58 12.85
CA LEU A 198 -26.66 -45.46 11.49
C LEU A 198 -26.56 -46.77 10.72
N PHE A 199 -25.46 -47.49 10.90
CA PHE A 199 -25.17 -48.76 10.24
C PHE A 199 -24.98 -49.86 11.29
N THR A 200 -25.55 -51.03 11.02
CA THR A 200 -25.42 -52.21 11.87
C THR A 200 -25.15 -53.45 11.03
N MET A 201 -24.41 -54.40 11.59
CA MET A 201 -24.11 -55.68 10.93
C MET A 201 -24.67 -56.83 11.75
N ASP A 202 -25.36 -57.76 11.10
CA ASP A 202 -25.74 -59.03 11.72
C ASP A 202 -24.50 -59.88 11.95
N GLN A 203 -24.29 -60.28 13.21
CA GLN A 203 -23.07 -60.93 13.66
C GLN A 203 -22.89 -62.35 13.10
N ASP A 204 -23.98 -63.04 12.74
CA ASP A 204 -23.95 -64.42 12.26
C ASP A 204 -23.99 -64.51 10.73
N THR A 205 -24.68 -63.58 10.06
CA THR A 205 -24.87 -63.61 8.60
C THR A 205 -23.95 -62.67 7.83
N GLY A 206 -23.40 -61.64 8.50
CA GLY A 206 -22.61 -60.59 7.89
C GLY A 206 -23.45 -59.58 7.08
N ASP A 207 -24.77 -59.57 7.28
CA ASP A 207 -25.67 -58.64 6.61
C ASP A 207 -25.51 -57.22 7.17
N LEU A 208 -25.15 -56.27 6.31
CA LEU A 208 -25.02 -54.85 6.64
C LEU A 208 -26.34 -54.13 6.40
N TYR A 209 -26.80 -53.38 7.40
CA TYR A 209 -28.05 -52.62 7.39
C TYR A 209 -27.81 -51.14 7.62
N VAL A 210 -28.65 -50.31 7.01
CA VAL A 210 -28.85 -48.91 7.40
C VAL A 210 -30.14 -48.80 8.22
N ASN A 211 -30.11 -48.02 9.31
CA ASN A 211 -31.19 -47.95 10.30
C ASN A 211 -32.06 -46.70 10.19
N GLN A 212 -31.63 -45.70 9.44
CA GLN A 212 -32.38 -44.46 9.26
C GLN A 212 -32.05 -43.77 7.94
N ARG A 213 -32.80 -42.72 7.62
CA ARG A 213 -32.54 -41.89 6.46
C ARG A 213 -31.18 -41.21 6.61
N LEU A 214 -30.42 -41.24 5.52
CA LEU A 214 -29.17 -40.50 5.38
C LEU A 214 -29.47 -39.17 4.69
N ASP A 215 -28.62 -38.19 4.99
CA ASP A 215 -28.63 -36.84 4.46
C ASP A 215 -27.17 -36.55 4.09
N ARG A 216 -26.96 -36.27 2.81
CA ARG A 216 -25.63 -36.16 2.23
C ARG A 216 -24.99 -34.82 2.57
N GLU A 217 -25.76 -33.73 2.64
CA GLU A 217 -25.31 -32.40 3.06
C GLU A 217 -24.76 -32.42 4.49
N LYS A 218 -25.27 -33.34 5.33
CA LYS A 218 -24.67 -33.63 6.64
C LYS A 218 -23.39 -34.45 6.53
N GLN A 219 -23.41 -35.57 5.80
CA GLN A 219 -22.23 -36.42 5.61
C GLN A 219 -22.35 -37.32 4.37
N ALA A 220 -21.52 -37.06 3.36
CA ALA A 220 -21.55 -37.74 2.06
C ALA A 220 -20.88 -39.13 2.03
N HIS A 221 -19.93 -39.39 2.94
CA HIS A 221 -19.14 -40.63 2.96
C HIS A 221 -18.97 -41.17 4.37
N TYR A 222 -19.10 -42.49 4.52
CA TYR A 222 -18.84 -43.20 5.76
C TYR A 222 -17.80 -44.30 5.51
N PRO A 223 -16.53 -44.07 5.90
CA PRO A 223 -15.52 -45.12 5.91
C PRO A 223 -15.75 -46.02 7.13
N LEU A 224 -16.04 -47.29 6.90
CA LEU A 224 -16.24 -48.31 7.92
C LEU A 224 -15.16 -49.38 7.80
N LEU A 225 -14.82 -50.02 8.91
CA LEU A 225 -14.02 -51.24 8.94
C LEU A 225 -14.91 -52.41 9.30
N ALA A 226 -15.04 -53.38 8.41
CA ALA A 226 -15.62 -54.68 8.73
C ALA A 226 -14.55 -55.60 9.31
N HIS A 227 -14.95 -56.35 10.34
CA HIS A 227 -14.12 -57.33 11.03
C HIS A 227 -14.77 -58.70 10.91
N ALA A 228 -13.93 -59.71 10.69
CA ALA A 228 -14.26 -61.11 10.82
C ALA A 228 -13.18 -61.75 11.70
N ASP A 229 -13.55 -62.60 12.66
CA ASP A 229 -12.64 -63.13 13.70
C ASP A 229 -11.29 -63.69 13.22
N VAL A 230 -11.17 -64.03 11.93
CA VAL A 230 -10.00 -64.71 11.35
C VAL A 230 -9.48 -64.03 10.07
N GLU A 231 -9.96 -62.83 9.74
CA GLU A 231 -9.52 -62.04 8.59
C GLU A 231 -8.95 -60.69 9.08
N ASP A 232 -8.08 -60.09 8.27
CA ASP A 232 -7.64 -58.71 8.51
C ASP A 232 -8.82 -57.72 8.30
N PRO A 233 -8.93 -56.63 9.09
CA PRO A 233 -9.99 -55.65 8.92
C PRO A 233 -10.08 -55.10 7.50
N MET A 234 -11.31 -54.99 7.01
CA MET A 234 -11.62 -54.65 5.62
C MET A 234 -12.31 -53.29 5.55
N GLU A 235 -11.69 -52.36 4.82
CA GLU A 235 -12.29 -51.04 4.59
C GLU A 235 -13.47 -51.13 3.63
N ILE A 236 -14.58 -50.52 4.03
CA ILE A 236 -15.80 -50.38 3.26
C ILE A 236 -16.17 -48.91 3.26
N ILE A 237 -16.44 -48.37 2.09
CA ILE A 237 -16.90 -47.00 1.95
C ILE A 237 -18.37 -47.02 1.58
N ILE A 238 -19.21 -46.42 2.42
CA ILE A 238 -20.60 -46.13 2.09
C ILE A 238 -20.66 -44.71 1.51
N ASN A 239 -21.11 -44.61 0.27
CA ASN A 239 -21.34 -43.35 -0.43
C ASN A 239 -22.84 -43.03 -0.41
N VAL A 240 -23.17 -41.84 0.04
CA VAL A 240 -24.53 -41.33 -0.04
C VAL A 240 -24.71 -40.63 -1.40
N ILE A 241 -25.64 -41.11 -2.23
CA ILE A 241 -25.94 -40.52 -3.54
C ILE A 241 -26.86 -39.32 -3.33
N ASP A 242 -26.44 -38.19 -3.89
CA ASP A 242 -27.16 -36.91 -3.93
C ASP A 242 -28.55 -36.99 -4.54
N MET A 243 -29.53 -36.37 -3.90
CA MET A 243 -30.88 -36.13 -4.42
C MET A 243 -31.16 -34.63 -4.46
N ASN A 244 -31.93 -34.15 -5.44
CA ASN A 244 -32.29 -32.73 -5.53
C ASN A 244 -33.35 -32.36 -4.47
N ASP A 245 -32.92 -32.05 -3.25
CA ASP A 245 -33.78 -31.65 -2.14
C ASP A 245 -33.44 -30.26 -1.56
N ASN A 246 -32.34 -29.64 -1.98
CA ASN A 246 -32.03 -28.25 -1.69
C ASN A 246 -32.32 -27.37 -2.90
N LYS A 247 -32.95 -26.22 -2.64
CA LYS A 247 -33.22 -25.23 -3.70
C LYS A 247 -32.14 -24.16 -3.72
N PRO A 248 -31.90 -23.48 -4.85
CA PRO A 248 -30.97 -22.36 -4.92
C PRO A 248 -31.36 -21.21 -4.00
N ILE A 249 -30.40 -20.67 -3.26
CA ILE A 249 -30.59 -19.52 -2.34
C ILE A 249 -29.68 -18.37 -2.77
N PHE A 250 -30.26 -17.19 -2.98
CA PHE A 250 -29.49 -15.97 -3.26
C PHE A 250 -28.72 -15.49 -2.02
N GLU A 251 -27.52 -14.96 -2.23
CA GLU A 251 -26.69 -14.40 -1.14
C GLU A 251 -27.35 -13.18 -0.48
N GLN A 252 -28.19 -12.44 -1.21
CA GLN A 252 -28.93 -11.28 -0.70
C GLN A 252 -30.43 -11.39 -1.01
N THR A 253 -31.26 -10.91 -0.08
CA THR A 253 -32.72 -10.84 -0.24
C THR A 253 -33.15 -9.81 -1.29
N SER A 254 -32.31 -8.82 -1.56
CA SER A 254 -32.50 -7.80 -2.59
C SER A 254 -31.16 -7.16 -2.96
N TYR A 255 -31.01 -6.73 -4.20
CA TYR A 255 -29.84 -6.02 -4.71
C TYR A 255 -30.21 -4.62 -5.17
N VAL A 256 -29.27 -3.67 -5.05
CA VAL A 256 -29.44 -2.29 -5.55
C VAL A 256 -28.20 -1.91 -6.36
N ALA A 257 -28.39 -1.32 -7.53
CA ALA A 257 -27.33 -0.81 -8.39
C ALA A 257 -27.75 0.44 -9.15
N GLU A 258 -26.79 1.10 -9.78
CA GLU A 258 -26.99 2.30 -10.60
C GLU A 258 -26.59 2.02 -12.05
N VAL A 259 -27.31 2.62 -12.99
CA VAL A 259 -27.05 2.53 -14.43
C VAL A 259 -27.22 3.89 -15.08
N ALA A 260 -26.24 4.32 -15.87
CA ALA A 260 -26.32 5.59 -16.56
C ALA A 260 -27.34 5.53 -17.72
N GLU A 261 -28.17 6.56 -17.90
CA GLU A 261 -29.21 6.60 -18.94
C GLU A 261 -28.71 6.44 -20.39
N SER A 262 -27.46 6.79 -20.68
CA SER A 262 -26.84 6.58 -22.00
C SER A 262 -25.90 5.37 -22.03
N SER A 263 -26.06 4.43 -21.10
CA SER A 263 -25.28 3.18 -21.07
C SER A 263 -25.49 2.40 -22.36
N PRO A 264 -24.42 2.00 -23.08
CA PRO A 264 -24.57 1.23 -24.31
C PRO A 264 -25.10 -0.17 -24.02
N LYS A 265 -25.70 -0.78 -25.05
CA LYS A 265 -26.10 -2.19 -25.01
C LYS A 265 -24.90 -3.08 -24.69
N GLY A 266 -25.08 -4.02 -23.76
CA GLY A 266 -24.05 -4.95 -23.28
C GLY A 266 -23.31 -4.46 -22.03
N THR A 267 -23.54 -3.22 -21.56
CA THR A 267 -22.98 -2.75 -20.29
C THR A 267 -23.49 -3.60 -19.14
N THR A 268 -22.56 -4.21 -18.40
CA THR A 268 -22.87 -4.97 -17.18
C THR A 268 -23.13 -4.01 -16.03
N VAL A 269 -24.26 -4.17 -15.35
CA VAL A 269 -24.73 -3.27 -14.28
C VAL A 269 -24.42 -3.85 -12.90
N ILE A 270 -24.77 -5.13 -12.68
CA ILE A 270 -24.58 -5.83 -11.42
C ILE A 270 -24.54 -7.34 -11.67
N GLN A 271 -23.92 -8.10 -10.76
CA GLN A 271 -23.96 -9.56 -10.75
C GLN A 271 -24.68 -10.07 -9.50
N VAL A 272 -25.74 -10.86 -9.69
CA VAL A 272 -26.40 -11.58 -8.59
C VAL A 272 -25.80 -12.97 -8.44
N LYS A 273 -25.88 -13.54 -7.24
CA LYS A 273 -25.31 -14.85 -6.94
C LYS A 273 -26.24 -15.66 -6.05
N ALA A 274 -26.47 -16.90 -6.46
CA ALA A 274 -27.16 -17.92 -5.69
C ALA A 274 -26.26 -19.14 -5.53
N THR A 275 -26.51 -19.91 -4.47
CA THR A 275 -25.81 -21.15 -4.14
C THR A 275 -26.81 -22.27 -3.90
N ASP A 276 -26.43 -23.47 -4.28
CA ASP A 276 -27.17 -24.70 -4.03
C ASP A 276 -26.31 -25.61 -3.13
N ALA A 277 -26.96 -26.35 -2.23
CA ALA A 277 -26.29 -27.23 -1.27
C ALA A 277 -26.10 -28.67 -1.80
N ASP A 278 -26.79 -29.04 -2.88
CA ASP A 278 -26.68 -30.35 -3.55
C ASP A 278 -25.29 -30.54 -4.22
N GLU A 279 -25.01 -31.69 -4.86
CA GLU A 279 -23.63 -32.08 -5.22
C GLU A 279 -22.95 -31.09 -6.14
N PRO A 280 -21.79 -30.52 -5.76
CA PRO A 280 -21.09 -29.63 -6.64
C PRO A 280 -20.66 -30.36 -7.92
N GLY A 281 -21.07 -29.83 -9.07
CA GLY A 281 -20.65 -30.33 -10.38
C GLY A 281 -21.57 -31.39 -11.00
N ASN A 282 -22.72 -31.68 -10.39
CA ASN A 282 -23.82 -32.39 -11.03
C ASN A 282 -24.96 -31.43 -11.43
N ASP A 283 -26.05 -31.95 -11.97
CA ASP A 283 -27.18 -31.13 -12.41
C ASP A 283 -27.99 -30.55 -11.23
N ASN A 284 -28.03 -31.22 -10.07
CA ASN A 284 -28.79 -30.80 -8.89
C ASN A 284 -28.23 -29.49 -8.30
N SER A 285 -26.92 -29.23 -8.39
CA SER A 285 -26.35 -27.93 -8.00
C SER A 285 -26.14 -26.95 -9.16
N TYR A 286 -26.48 -27.33 -10.40
CA TYR A 286 -26.24 -26.49 -11.58
C TYR A 286 -27.34 -25.43 -11.76
N ILE A 287 -27.04 -24.22 -11.27
CA ILE A 287 -27.97 -23.09 -11.28
C ILE A 287 -28.01 -22.37 -12.63
N LYS A 288 -29.21 -22.06 -13.11
CA LYS A 288 -29.45 -21.06 -14.16
C LYS A 288 -30.24 -19.86 -13.64
N TYR A 289 -29.83 -18.68 -14.07
CA TYR A 289 -30.47 -17.40 -13.74
C TYR A 289 -31.39 -16.91 -14.86
N THR A 290 -32.55 -16.36 -14.50
CA THR A 290 -33.53 -15.78 -15.44
C THR A 290 -34.18 -14.51 -14.86
N ILE A 291 -34.52 -13.55 -15.72
CA ILE A 291 -35.36 -12.39 -15.34
C ILE A 291 -36.82 -12.81 -15.58
N LEU A 292 -37.64 -12.78 -14.52
CA LEU A 292 -39.06 -13.11 -14.59
C LEU A 292 -39.92 -11.92 -14.98
N SER A 293 -39.59 -10.74 -14.43
CA SER A 293 -40.34 -9.51 -14.69
C SER A 293 -39.47 -8.28 -14.52
N GLN A 294 -39.83 -7.23 -15.24
CA GLN A 294 -39.25 -5.89 -15.16
C GLN A 294 -40.40 -4.89 -14.98
N GLU A 295 -40.26 -3.98 -14.02
CA GLU A 295 -41.15 -2.83 -13.84
C GLU A 295 -40.30 -1.55 -13.75
N PRO A 296 -40.61 -0.48 -14.51
CA PRO A 296 -41.67 -0.39 -15.50
C PRO A 296 -41.39 -1.20 -16.78
N LYS A 297 -42.46 -1.58 -17.49
CA LYS A 297 -42.39 -2.23 -18.82
C LYS A 297 -42.11 -1.26 -19.98
N LEU A 298 -41.98 0.03 -19.69
CA LEU A 298 -41.66 1.06 -20.67
C LEU A 298 -40.21 1.53 -20.45
N PRO A 299 -39.49 1.95 -21.51
CA PRO A 299 -39.95 2.04 -22.90
C PRO A 299 -40.02 0.68 -23.62
N SER A 300 -39.44 -0.37 -23.04
CA SER A 300 -39.50 -1.76 -23.50
C SER A 300 -39.58 -2.70 -22.29
N ASP A 301 -40.19 -3.87 -22.46
CA ASP A 301 -40.28 -4.91 -21.43
C ASP A 301 -38.95 -5.66 -21.20
N SER A 302 -37.99 -5.44 -22.08
CA SER A 302 -36.69 -6.13 -22.13
C SER A 302 -35.54 -5.11 -22.12
N MET A 303 -35.52 -4.20 -21.14
CA MET A 303 -34.43 -3.22 -20.99
C MET A 303 -33.14 -3.86 -20.49
N PHE A 304 -33.26 -4.96 -19.74
CA PHE A 304 -32.14 -5.69 -19.16
C PHE A 304 -32.18 -7.18 -19.54
N ALA A 305 -31.01 -7.79 -19.64
CA ALA A 305 -30.82 -9.22 -19.80
C ALA A 305 -29.92 -9.76 -18.70
N ILE A 306 -30.06 -11.05 -18.38
CA ILE A 306 -29.19 -11.74 -17.41
C ILE A 306 -28.44 -12.87 -18.09
N TYR A 307 -27.14 -12.98 -17.81
CA TYR A 307 -26.34 -14.12 -18.21
C TYR A 307 -26.72 -15.34 -17.37
N SER A 308 -27.29 -16.35 -18.03
CA SER A 308 -27.90 -17.50 -17.35
C SER A 308 -26.93 -18.32 -16.51
N PHE A 309 -25.62 -18.28 -16.78
CA PHE A 309 -24.62 -19.11 -16.12
C PHE A 309 -23.90 -18.44 -14.95
N ASN A 310 -23.92 -17.10 -14.86
CA ASN A 310 -23.16 -16.37 -13.83
C ASN A 310 -23.97 -15.27 -13.12
N GLY A 311 -25.21 -15.00 -13.53
CA GLY A 311 -26.08 -14.02 -12.89
C GLY A 311 -25.73 -12.56 -13.16
N ALA A 312 -24.85 -12.27 -14.14
CA ALA A 312 -24.53 -10.90 -14.52
C ALA A 312 -25.68 -10.27 -15.32
N ILE A 313 -26.17 -9.13 -14.85
CA ILE A 313 -27.25 -8.35 -15.46
C ILE A 313 -26.64 -7.24 -16.32
N MET A 314 -27.11 -7.11 -17.55
CA MET A 314 -26.62 -6.14 -18.53
C MET A 314 -27.76 -5.37 -19.20
N VAL A 315 -27.43 -4.21 -19.75
CA VAL A 315 -28.35 -3.40 -20.58
C VAL A 315 -28.57 -4.09 -21.92
N GLU A 316 -29.82 -4.38 -22.27
CA GLU A 316 -30.22 -5.04 -23.52
C GLU A 316 -31.02 -4.09 -24.44
N GLY A 317 -31.89 -3.28 -23.85
CA GLY A 317 -32.74 -2.32 -24.55
C GLY A 317 -32.08 -0.94 -24.73
N VAL A 318 -32.74 -0.08 -25.51
CA VAL A 318 -32.35 1.31 -25.73
C VAL A 318 -33.39 2.25 -25.12
N GLY A 319 -32.97 3.44 -24.69
CA GLY A 319 -33.87 4.48 -24.18
C GLY A 319 -34.08 4.47 -22.68
N LEU A 320 -33.07 4.08 -21.89
CA LEU A 320 -33.04 4.47 -20.48
C LEU A 320 -33.12 6.01 -20.42
N ASP A 321 -33.98 6.53 -19.57
CA ASP A 321 -34.28 7.96 -19.46
C ASP A 321 -34.62 8.23 -18.00
N ARG A 322 -33.71 8.86 -17.26
CA ARG A 322 -33.88 9.12 -15.83
C ARG A 322 -35.14 9.95 -15.58
N LYS A 323 -35.44 10.92 -16.45
CA LYS A 323 -36.54 11.87 -16.26
C LYS A 323 -37.91 11.21 -16.40
N LYS A 324 -38.01 10.15 -17.20
CA LYS A 324 -39.25 9.36 -17.37
C LYS A 324 -39.31 8.13 -16.48
N TYR A 325 -38.21 7.38 -16.41
CA TYR A 325 -38.12 6.08 -15.73
C TYR A 325 -36.85 6.06 -14.85
N PRO A 326 -36.87 6.73 -13.69
CA PRO A 326 -35.68 6.88 -12.84
C PRO A 326 -35.26 5.58 -12.14
N GLU A 327 -36.11 4.55 -12.13
CA GLU A 327 -35.85 3.30 -11.42
C GLU A 327 -36.52 2.12 -12.15
N TYR A 328 -35.83 0.98 -12.18
CA TYR A 328 -36.34 -0.31 -12.62
C TYR A 328 -36.22 -1.36 -11.52
N THR A 329 -37.27 -2.14 -11.30
CA THR A 329 -37.27 -3.31 -10.41
C THR A 329 -37.34 -4.58 -11.26
N LEU A 330 -36.37 -5.47 -11.08
CA LEU A 330 -36.29 -6.78 -11.72
C LEU A 330 -36.60 -7.89 -10.70
N GLU A 331 -37.47 -8.82 -11.05
CA GLU A 331 -37.63 -10.08 -10.31
C GLU A 331 -36.73 -11.13 -10.97
N ILE A 332 -35.75 -11.64 -10.23
CA ILE A 332 -34.77 -12.61 -10.72
C ILE A 332 -35.07 -13.98 -10.10
N GLN A 333 -34.94 -15.02 -10.92
CA GLN A 333 -35.03 -16.42 -10.49
C GLN A 333 -33.68 -17.12 -10.68
N ALA A 334 -33.33 -17.97 -9.73
CA ALA A 334 -32.28 -18.97 -9.84
C ALA A 334 -32.95 -20.35 -9.76
N ALA A 335 -32.63 -21.24 -10.69
CA ALA A 335 -33.23 -22.57 -10.77
C ALA A 335 -32.16 -23.63 -11.02
N ASP A 336 -32.18 -24.72 -10.25
CA ASP A 336 -31.28 -25.87 -10.42
C ASP A 336 -31.70 -26.78 -11.59
N THR A 337 -31.02 -27.93 -11.74
CA THR A 337 -31.18 -28.88 -12.85
C THR A 337 -31.21 -28.20 -14.21
N LYS A 338 -30.24 -27.31 -14.43
CA LYS A 338 -30.15 -26.51 -15.67
C LYS A 338 -31.39 -25.67 -15.95
N GLY A 339 -32.08 -25.22 -14.90
CA GLY A 339 -33.21 -24.29 -14.95
C GLY A 339 -34.60 -24.93 -14.92
N GLU A 340 -34.69 -26.23 -14.65
CA GLU A 340 -35.96 -26.98 -14.69
C GLU A 340 -36.40 -27.52 -13.31
N GLY A 341 -35.58 -27.33 -12.27
CA GLY A 341 -35.80 -27.95 -10.96
C GLY A 341 -36.30 -26.97 -9.90
N LEU A 342 -35.76 -27.01 -8.69
CA LEU A 342 -36.19 -26.15 -7.60
C LEU A 342 -35.70 -24.72 -7.83
N THR A 343 -36.42 -23.75 -7.24
CA THR A 343 -36.23 -22.34 -7.60
C THR A 343 -36.16 -21.41 -6.39
N GLY A 344 -35.21 -20.49 -6.44
CA GLY A 344 -35.08 -19.33 -5.56
C GLY A 344 -35.40 -18.04 -6.33
N LYS A 345 -35.83 -16.99 -5.61
CA LYS A 345 -36.15 -15.68 -6.19
C LYS A 345 -35.55 -14.53 -5.39
N THR A 346 -35.20 -13.44 -6.06
CA THR A 346 -34.74 -12.18 -5.45
C THR A 346 -35.20 -10.97 -6.26
N LYS A 347 -35.07 -9.76 -5.70
CA LYS A 347 -35.37 -8.50 -6.38
C LYS A 347 -34.12 -7.67 -6.61
N VAL A 348 -33.99 -7.05 -7.77
CA VAL A 348 -32.90 -6.13 -8.10
C VAL A 348 -33.51 -4.76 -8.43
N THR A 349 -33.09 -3.72 -7.73
CA THR A 349 -33.52 -2.33 -7.98
C THR A 349 -32.39 -1.57 -8.67
N LEU A 350 -32.63 -1.13 -9.90
CA LEU A 350 -31.68 -0.39 -10.73
C LEU A 350 -32.10 1.07 -10.81
N LYS A 351 -31.29 1.98 -10.28
CA LYS A 351 -31.52 3.42 -10.37
C LYS A 351 -30.85 3.99 -11.61
N VAL A 352 -31.61 4.73 -12.41
CA VAL A 352 -31.10 5.38 -13.60
C VAL A 352 -30.47 6.72 -13.21
N THR A 353 -29.20 6.91 -13.52
CA THR A 353 -28.47 8.16 -13.26
C THR A 353 -28.36 9.01 -14.52
N ASP A 354 -28.12 10.31 -14.34
CA ASP A 354 -27.68 11.19 -15.43
C ASP A 354 -26.43 10.61 -16.09
N SER A 355 -26.27 10.91 -17.37
CA SER A 355 -25.07 10.53 -18.12
C SER A 355 -24.33 11.77 -18.55
N ASN A 356 -23.00 11.68 -18.57
CA ASN A 356 -22.17 12.75 -19.10
C ASN A 356 -22.20 12.72 -20.63
N ASP A 357 -23.22 13.35 -21.22
CA ASP A 357 -23.44 13.42 -22.67
C ASP A 357 -23.34 14.84 -23.24
N ASN A 358 -23.13 15.85 -22.40
CA ASN A 358 -22.78 17.21 -22.81
C ASN A 358 -21.43 17.60 -22.20
N PRO A 359 -20.40 17.90 -23.01
CA PRO A 359 -19.12 18.28 -22.46
C PRO A 359 -19.16 19.73 -21.93
N PRO A 360 -18.37 20.03 -20.88
CA PRO A 360 -18.23 21.38 -20.38
C PRO A 360 -17.47 22.22 -21.42
N VAL A 361 -18.00 23.41 -21.69
CA VAL A 361 -17.47 24.32 -22.70
C VAL A 361 -17.02 25.61 -22.05
N PHE A 362 -15.79 26.05 -22.32
CA PHE A 362 -15.33 27.36 -21.86
C PHE A 362 -16.18 28.49 -22.44
N THR A 363 -16.52 29.47 -21.59
CA THR A 363 -17.27 30.66 -22.02
C THR A 363 -16.48 31.58 -22.95
N ALA A 364 -15.14 31.48 -22.93
CA ALA A 364 -14.23 32.19 -23.80
C ALA A 364 -13.09 31.27 -24.28
N SER A 365 -12.59 31.49 -25.49
CA SER A 365 -11.46 30.73 -26.05
C SER A 365 -10.11 31.16 -25.47
N THR A 366 -10.03 32.40 -24.96
CA THR A 366 -8.82 33.01 -24.43
C THR A 366 -9.12 33.75 -23.13
N TYR A 367 -8.29 33.53 -22.12
CA TYR A 367 -8.32 34.25 -20.85
C TYR A 367 -6.99 34.97 -20.64
N GLN A 368 -7.03 36.16 -20.04
CA GLN A 368 -5.85 36.96 -19.74
C GLN A 368 -5.81 37.27 -18.26
N GLY A 369 -4.64 37.11 -17.66
CA GLY A 369 -4.39 37.46 -16.27
C GLY A 369 -3.02 38.13 -16.14
N SER A 370 -2.84 38.89 -15.08
CA SER A 370 -1.55 39.49 -14.75
C SER A 370 -1.21 39.21 -13.30
N VAL A 371 0.05 38.93 -13.03
CA VAL A 371 0.53 38.68 -11.67
C VAL A 371 1.89 39.35 -11.50
N ASP A 372 2.13 39.88 -10.31
CA ASP A 372 3.43 40.43 -9.95
C ASP A 372 4.45 39.28 -9.88
N GLU A 373 5.69 39.53 -10.31
CA GLU A 373 6.75 38.53 -10.17
C GLU A 373 6.99 38.16 -8.70
N ASN A 374 7.61 37.01 -8.45
CA ASN A 374 7.84 36.45 -7.12
C ASN A 374 6.57 36.11 -6.29
N ALA A 375 5.36 36.45 -6.74
CA ALA A 375 4.12 36.17 -6.02
C ALA A 375 3.74 34.67 -6.06
N VAL A 376 3.51 34.07 -4.88
CA VAL A 376 3.18 32.63 -4.72
C VAL A 376 1.79 32.46 -4.11
N GLY A 377 1.01 31.51 -4.63
CA GLY A 377 -0.34 31.19 -4.14
C GLY A 377 -1.40 32.23 -4.52
N VAL A 378 -1.09 33.13 -5.45
CA VAL A 378 -1.99 34.23 -5.83
C VAL A 378 -2.85 33.80 -7.01
N GLN A 379 -4.13 34.16 -6.97
CA GLN A 379 -5.07 33.95 -8.07
C GLN A 379 -4.72 34.86 -9.26
N VAL A 380 -4.47 34.23 -10.41
CA VAL A 380 -4.11 34.92 -11.66
C VAL A 380 -5.36 35.22 -12.49
N VAL A 381 -6.19 34.21 -12.73
CA VAL A 381 -7.41 34.34 -13.54
C VAL A 381 -8.45 33.29 -13.14
N LYS A 382 -9.72 33.64 -13.32
CA LYS A 382 -10.85 32.71 -13.24
C LYS A 382 -11.38 32.42 -14.63
N MET A 383 -11.52 31.14 -14.95
CA MET A 383 -12.07 30.66 -16.20
C MET A 383 -13.45 30.06 -15.94
N SER A 384 -14.46 30.46 -16.69
CA SER A 384 -15.81 29.93 -16.52
C SER A 384 -16.14 28.93 -17.63
N VAL A 385 -16.92 27.92 -17.28
CA VAL A 385 -17.44 26.92 -18.23
C VAL A 385 -18.95 26.80 -18.08
N THR A 386 -19.58 26.27 -19.12
CA THR A 386 -21.00 25.92 -19.12
C THR A 386 -21.15 24.46 -19.53
N ASP A 387 -21.94 23.73 -18.77
CA ASP A 387 -22.31 22.35 -19.00
C ASP A 387 -23.84 22.22 -19.01
N LYS A 388 -24.38 21.37 -19.88
CA LYS A 388 -25.83 21.16 -20.05
C LYS A 388 -26.35 19.92 -19.32
N ASP A 389 -25.47 19.14 -18.71
CA ASP A 389 -25.84 18.02 -17.84
C ASP A 389 -26.52 18.52 -16.56
N GLU A 390 -27.03 17.60 -15.73
CA GLU A 390 -27.79 17.97 -14.54
C GLU A 390 -26.93 18.73 -13.51
N PRO A 391 -27.33 19.94 -13.08
CA PRO A 391 -26.55 20.73 -12.13
C PRO A 391 -26.24 19.99 -10.82
N ASN A 392 -25.02 20.18 -10.30
CA ASN A 392 -24.49 19.55 -9.09
C ASN A 392 -24.33 18.01 -9.14
N THR A 393 -24.29 17.42 -10.34
CA THR A 393 -23.92 16.01 -10.51
C THR A 393 -22.46 15.87 -10.95
N PRO A 394 -21.84 14.68 -10.79
CA PRO A 394 -20.49 14.43 -11.32
C PRO A 394 -20.38 14.58 -12.85
N ALA A 395 -21.50 14.38 -13.58
CA ALA A 395 -21.58 14.63 -15.01
C ALA A 395 -21.48 16.12 -15.33
N TRP A 396 -22.03 17.00 -14.49
CA TRP A 396 -21.96 18.45 -14.66
C TRP A 396 -20.71 19.11 -14.06
N ASN A 397 -20.16 18.55 -12.96
CA ASN A 397 -19.03 19.14 -12.25
C ASN A 397 -17.77 19.20 -13.12
N ALA A 398 -17.26 20.41 -13.37
CA ALA A 398 -16.07 20.62 -14.17
C ALA A 398 -14.79 20.26 -13.43
N LYS A 399 -13.79 19.81 -14.18
CA LYS A 399 -12.46 19.44 -13.74
C LYS A 399 -11.45 20.00 -14.73
N PHE A 400 -10.57 20.86 -14.24
CA PHE A 400 -9.62 21.60 -15.07
C PHE A 400 -8.23 20.99 -14.99
N LYS A 401 -7.49 21.07 -16.10
CA LYS A 401 -6.10 20.63 -16.14
C LYS A 401 -5.27 21.47 -17.11
N ILE A 402 -4.06 21.81 -16.70
CA ILE A 402 -3.06 22.41 -17.60
C ILE A 402 -2.44 21.28 -18.42
N ILE A 403 -2.56 21.35 -19.75
CA ILE A 403 -2.07 20.32 -20.68
C ILE A 403 -0.81 20.75 -21.44
N ARG A 404 -0.57 22.06 -21.59
CA ARG A 404 0.64 22.63 -22.21
C ARG A 404 0.98 24.00 -21.61
N GLY A 405 2.23 24.41 -21.78
CA GLY A 405 2.70 25.76 -21.42
C GLY A 405 3.32 25.90 -20.03
N ASP A 406 3.29 24.84 -19.21
CA ASP A 406 3.84 24.85 -17.84
C ASP A 406 4.75 23.63 -17.55
N PRO A 407 5.95 23.55 -18.15
CA PRO A 407 6.88 22.44 -17.91
C PRO A 407 7.45 22.43 -16.48
N ASP A 408 7.64 23.61 -15.88
CA ASP A 408 8.29 23.80 -14.58
C ASP A 408 7.32 23.73 -13.39
N LYS A 409 6.02 23.52 -13.67
CA LYS A 409 4.92 23.53 -12.68
C LYS A 409 4.89 24.84 -11.88
N LEU A 410 4.97 25.95 -12.59
CA LEU A 410 4.89 27.31 -12.04
C LEU A 410 3.45 27.68 -11.69
N PHE A 411 2.47 27.00 -12.29
CA PHE A 411 1.05 27.26 -12.08
C PHE A 411 0.35 26.04 -11.49
N SER A 412 -0.74 26.31 -10.78
CA SER A 412 -1.68 25.31 -10.31
C SER A 412 -3.09 25.75 -10.69
N ILE A 413 -3.97 24.78 -10.88
CA ILE A 413 -5.36 25.04 -11.24
C ILE A 413 -6.28 24.24 -10.32
N GLU A 414 -7.24 24.93 -9.73
CA GLU A 414 -8.24 24.35 -8.85
C GLU A 414 -9.64 24.59 -9.42
N THR A 415 -10.56 23.70 -9.07
CA THR A 415 -11.97 23.89 -9.40
C THR A 415 -12.61 24.73 -8.31
N GLY A 416 -13.23 25.84 -8.69
CA GLY A 416 -13.95 26.74 -7.79
C GLY A 416 -15.14 26.06 -7.11
N THR A 417 -15.67 26.73 -6.08
CA THR A 417 -16.72 26.19 -5.20
C THR A 417 -18.04 25.90 -5.93
N ASN A 418 -18.35 26.64 -7.00
CA ASN A 418 -19.54 26.42 -7.83
C ASN A 418 -19.36 25.32 -8.89
N LYS A 419 -18.21 24.63 -8.91
CA LYS A 419 -17.89 23.52 -9.83
C LYS A 419 -17.94 23.87 -11.33
N GLN A 420 -18.03 25.15 -11.68
CA GLN A 420 -18.07 25.66 -13.06
C GLN A 420 -17.00 26.73 -13.32
N GLU A 421 -16.09 26.92 -12.36
CA GLU A 421 -14.98 27.85 -12.48
C GLU A 421 -13.65 27.13 -12.29
N GLY A 422 -12.68 27.41 -13.15
CA GLY A 422 -11.28 27.04 -12.99
C GLY A 422 -10.50 28.23 -12.46
N ILE A 423 -9.88 28.08 -11.30
CA ILE A 423 -9.09 29.12 -10.63
C ILE A 423 -7.62 28.80 -10.89
N LEU A 424 -6.97 29.60 -11.73
CA LEU A 424 -5.53 29.49 -11.98
C LEU A 424 -4.76 30.31 -10.93
N GLN A 425 -3.77 29.69 -10.29
CA GLN A 425 -2.93 30.30 -9.27
C GLN A 425 -1.44 30.08 -9.55
N THR A 426 -0.58 30.94 -9.02
CA THR A 426 0.87 30.70 -9.02
C THR A 426 1.24 29.63 -7.98
N ALA A 427 1.91 28.57 -8.42
CA ALA A 427 2.46 27.54 -7.54
C ALA A 427 3.88 27.86 -7.06
N LYS A 428 4.62 28.65 -7.85
CA LYS A 428 5.98 29.14 -7.57
C LYS A 428 6.10 30.61 -7.98
N GLY A 429 7.13 31.29 -7.49
CA GLY A 429 7.46 32.65 -7.93
C GLY A 429 7.79 32.66 -9.42
N LEU A 430 7.23 33.61 -10.14
CA LEU A 430 7.58 33.88 -11.53
C LEU A 430 8.73 34.88 -11.57
N ASP A 431 9.52 34.83 -12.65
CA ASP A 431 10.66 35.71 -12.89
C ASP A 431 10.39 36.47 -14.19
N PHE A 432 10.20 37.79 -14.07
CA PHE A 432 9.88 38.65 -15.21
C PHE A 432 10.99 38.64 -16.27
N LYS A 433 12.25 38.66 -15.81
CA LYS A 433 13.45 38.80 -16.63
C LYS A 433 13.72 37.53 -17.43
N LYS A 434 13.32 36.37 -16.88
CA LYS A 434 13.37 35.10 -17.60
C LYS A 434 12.24 34.98 -18.63
N ASN A 435 10.99 35.23 -18.23
CA ASN A 435 9.82 35.15 -19.11
C ASN A 435 8.72 36.11 -18.62
N SER A 436 8.54 37.22 -19.33
CA SER A 436 7.49 38.21 -19.02
C SER A 436 6.08 37.75 -19.41
N THR A 437 5.94 36.67 -20.19
CA THR A 437 4.64 36.13 -20.61
C THR A 437 4.64 34.61 -20.64
N HIS A 438 3.63 34.00 -20.02
CA HIS A 438 3.36 32.56 -20.07
C HIS A 438 2.06 32.29 -20.84
N THR A 439 2.12 31.37 -21.81
CA THR A 439 0.93 30.91 -22.55
C THR A 439 0.61 29.47 -22.20
N LEU A 440 -0.50 29.27 -21.49
CA LEU A 440 -0.96 27.98 -21.01
C LEU A 440 -2.12 27.48 -21.85
N MET A 441 -2.18 26.17 -22.08
CA MET A 441 -3.36 25.52 -22.65
C MET A 441 -4.04 24.70 -21.57
N VAL A 442 -5.30 25.03 -21.29
CA VAL A 442 -6.10 24.40 -20.26
C VAL A 442 -7.22 23.59 -20.92
N ILE A 443 -7.40 22.36 -20.47
CA ILE A 443 -8.53 21.50 -20.85
C ILE A 443 -9.54 21.47 -19.70
N VAL A 444 -10.81 21.32 -20.04
CA VAL A 444 -11.87 21.01 -19.09
C VAL A 444 -12.55 19.69 -19.44
N GLU A 445 -12.78 18.88 -18.41
CA GLU A 445 -13.49 17.60 -18.42
C GLU A 445 -14.47 17.58 -17.25
N ASN A 446 -15.28 16.53 -17.09
CA ASN A 446 -16.12 16.36 -15.91
C ASN A 446 -15.47 15.44 -14.88
N GLU A 447 -16.12 15.24 -13.72
CA GLU A 447 -15.63 14.31 -12.69
C GLU A 447 -15.77 12.83 -13.12
N VAL A 448 -16.65 12.53 -14.08
CA VAL A 448 -16.86 11.19 -14.66
C VAL A 448 -16.61 11.18 -16.18
N PRO A 449 -16.20 10.02 -16.77
CA PRO A 449 -15.98 9.92 -18.22
C PRO A 449 -17.24 10.20 -19.04
N PHE A 450 -17.08 10.72 -20.26
CA PHE A 450 -18.18 10.87 -21.20
C PHE A 450 -18.80 9.51 -21.53
N ALA A 451 -20.13 9.48 -21.53
CA ALA A 451 -20.85 8.26 -21.85
C ALA A 451 -20.91 7.98 -23.36
N ILE A 452 -20.64 9.00 -24.18
CA ILE A 452 -20.40 8.91 -25.62
C ILE A 452 -19.05 9.58 -25.98
N PRO A 453 -18.36 9.17 -27.04
CA PRO A 453 -17.11 9.83 -27.43
C PRO A 453 -17.34 11.29 -27.82
N LEU A 454 -16.89 12.23 -26.99
CA LEU A 454 -17.03 13.66 -27.19
C LEU A 454 -15.67 14.35 -27.19
N THR A 455 -15.59 15.50 -27.87
CA THR A 455 -14.41 16.36 -27.84
C THR A 455 -14.45 17.26 -26.63
N THR A 456 -13.39 17.26 -25.85
CA THR A 456 -13.21 18.17 -24.71
C THR A 456 -12.91 19.59 -25.19
N SER A 457 -13.35 20.58 -24.41
CA SER A 457 -13.07 21.98 -24.68
C SER A 457 -11.67 22.36 -24.16
N THR A 458 -10.95 23.19 -24.92
CA THR A 458 -9.68 23.78 -24.48
C THR A 458 -9.73 25.30 -24.57
N ALA A 459 -9.03 25.98 -23.67
CA ALA A 459 -8.85 27.42 -23.67
C ALA A 459 -7.37 27.78 -23.53
N THR A 460 -7.00 28.93 -24.10
CA THR A 460 -5.65 29.49 -23.96
C THR A 460 -5.65 30.53 -22.85
N VAL A 461 -4.72 30.43 -21.90
CA VAL A 461 -4.53 31.44 -20.85
C VAL A 461 -3.21 32.14 -21.07
N VAL A 462 -3.25 33.46 -21.22
CA VAL A 462 -2.07 34.31 -21.32
C VAL A 462 -1.87 35.00 -19.98
N VAL A 463 -0.76 34.68 -19.32
CA VAL A 463 -0.36 35.30 -18.05
C VAL A 463 0.77 36.27 -18.33
N THR A 464 0.53 37.55 -18.07
CA THR A 464 1.55 38.60 -18.12
C THR A 464 2.16 38.77 -16.73
N VAL A 465 3.49 38.61 -16.65
CA VAL A 465 4.23 38.88 -15.41
C VAL A 465 4.47 40.39 -15.35
N LYS A 466 4.19 41.01 -14.21
CA LYS A 466 4.53 42.40 -13.95
C LYS A 466 5.86 42.47 -13.23
N ASP A 467 6.73 43.31 -13.76
CA ASP A 467 8.03 43.63 -13.19
C ASP A 467 7.88 44.40 -11.86
N VAL A 468 8.57 43.93 -10.82
CA VAL A 468 8.59 44.51 -9.47
C VAL A 468 10.03 44.93 -9.16
N ASN A 469 10.21 46.07 -8.49
CA ASN A 469 11.55 46.53 -8.10
C ASN A 469 12.21 45.49 -7.16
N GLU A 470 13.37 44.98 -7.54
CA GLU A 470 14.17 44.00 -6.82
C GLU A 470 15.47 44.62 -6.28
N PRO A 471 15.91 44.26 -5.05
CA PRO A 471 17.09 44.88 -4.46
C PRO A 471 18.37 44.54 -5.24
N PRO A 472 19.32 45.49 -5.35
CA PRO A 472 20.64 45.20 -5.92
C PRO A 472 21.36 44.06 -5.19
N ILE A 473 22.01 43.20 -5.95
CA ILE A 473 22.66 41.99 -5.45
C ILE A 473 24.18 42.16 -5.51
N PHE A 474 24.87 42.03 -4.37
CA PHE A 474 26.32 42.00 -4.34
C PHE A 474 26.88 40.79 -5.10
N LYS A 475 27.93 40.99 -5.90
CA LYS A 475 28.62 39.90 -6.62
C LYS A 475 29.10 38.78 -5.68
N GLU A 476 29.55 39.17 -4.50
CA GLU A 476 29.92 38.28 -3.41
C GLU A 476 29.12 38.67 -2.17
N LYS A 477 28.31 37.74 -1.66
CA LYS A 477 27.48 37.97 -0.47
C LYS A 477 28.32 38.14 0.81
N GLU A 478 29.48 37.48 0.85
CA GLU A 478 30.45 37.57 1.92
C GLU A 478 31.82 37.86 1.31
N MET A 479 32.33 39.07 1.57
CA MET A 479 33.61 39.57 1.08
C MET A 479 34.62 39.48 2.21
N THR A 480 35.69 38.70 2.04
CA THR A 480 36.76 38.60 3.05
C THR A 480 38.03 39.26 2.55
N VAL A 481 38.61 40.15 3.35
CA VAL A 481 39.89 40.82 3.04
C VAL A 481 40.82 40.76 4.23
N GLN A 482 42.12 40.72 3.96
CA GLN A 482 43.16 40.78 4.99
C GLN A 482 43.89 42.12 4.88
N LYS A 483 43.98 42.84 6.01
CA LYS A 483 44.47 44.21 6.08
C LYS A 483 45.15 44.46 7.42
N SER A 484 46.26 45.19 7.41
CA SER A 484 46.92 45.65 8.63
C SER A 484 46.04 46.65 9.40
N GLU A 485 46.08 46.61 10.72
CA GLU A 485 45.35 47.55 11.58
C GLU A 485 45.90 48.99 11.53
N ASP A 486 47.20 49.14 11.28
CA ASP A 486 47.90 50.43 11.17
C ASP A 486 47.64 51.17 9.83
N LEU A 487 46.71 50.65 9.03
CA LEU A 487 46.37 51.25 7.74
C LEU A 487 45.94 52.72 7.91
N PRO A 488 46.58 53.66 7.18
CA PRO A 488 46.23 55.06 7.28
C PRO A 488 44.77 55.34 6.93
N VAL A 489 44.20 56.36 7.57
CA VAL A 489 42.90 56.93 7.17
C VAL A 489 42.92 57.28 5.68
N GLU A 490 41.79 57.09 5.00
CA GLU A 490 41.59 57.16 3.54
C GLU A 490 42.17 56.01 2.72
N SER A 491 42.86 55.03 3.33
CA SER A 491 43.30 53.83 2.61
C SER A 491 42.11 52.98 2.15
N VAL A 492 42.24 52.36 0.98
CA VAL A 492 41.20 51.53 0.38
C VAL A 492 41.28 50.10 0.91
N ILE A 493 40.16 49.62 1.45
CA ILE A 493 40.02 48.24 1.95
C ILE A 493 39.61 47.33 0.80
N ILE A 494 38.47 47.62 0.16
CA ILE A 494 37.91 46.85 -0.95
C ILE A 494 37.01 47.75 -1.81
N LYS A 495 36.77 47.33 -3.05
CA LYS A 495 35.68 47.83 -3.88
C LYS A 495 34.54 46.81 -3.85
N SER A 496 33.43 47.15 -3.20
CA SER A 496 32.24 46.31 -3.20
C SER A 496 31.42 46.58 -4.46
N GLU A 497 31.07 45.52 -5.20
CA GLU A 497 30.28 45.63 -6.43
C GLU A 497 28.95 44.90 -6.26
N ALA A 498 27.87 45.61 -6.55
CA ALA A 498 26.52 45.09 -6.64
C ALA A 498 25.90 45.42 -8.00
N GLU A 499 25.04 44.53 -8.47
CA GLU A 499 24.32 44.65 -9.73
C GLU A 499 22.82 44.64 -9.45
N ASP A 500 22.10 45.56 -10.06
CA ASP A 500 20.64 45.62 -10.00
C ASP A 500 20.06 44.61 -11.00
N PRO A 501 19.21 43.66 -10.56
CA PRO A 501 18.57 42.69 -11.45
C PRO A 501 17.54 43.31 -12.41
N ASP A 502 17.08 44.55 -12.16
CA ASP A 502 16.07 45.24 -12.97
C ASP A 502 16.67 46.00 -14.17
N PHE A 503 17.31 45.27 -15.09
CA PHE A 503 18.03 45.83 -16.24
C PHE A 503 17.21 46.75 -17.17
N GLU A 504 15.88 46.62 -17.20
CA GLU A 504 15.01 47.48 -18.03
C GLU A 504 14.69 48.84 -17.38
N ARG A 505 15.01 49.00 -16.09
CA ARG A 505 14.98 50.27 -15.38
C ARG A 505 16.41 50.80 -15.40
N GLU A 506 16.63 52.04 -15.83
CA GLU A 506 17.97 52.66 -15.87
C GLU A 506 18.48 52.98 -14.44
N ASN A 507 18.49 51.97 -13.56
CA ASN A 507 18.74 52.12 -12.15
C ASN A 507 20.25 52.18 -11.87
N THR A 508 20.67 53.21 -11.14
CA THR A 508 22.05 53.35 -10.66
C THR A 508 22.15 52.82 -9.24
N VAL A 509 22.98 51.79 -9.03
CA VAL A 509 23.23 51.22 -7.70
C VAL A 509 24.05 52.18 -6.85
N LYS A 510 23.57 52.42 -5.63
CA LYS A 510 24.24 53.22 -4.60
C LYS A 510 24.60 52.40 -3.38
N TYR A 511 25.61 52.82 -2.63
CA TYR A 511 26.16 52.07 -1.51
C TYR A 511 26.05 52.83 -0.18
N LYS A 512 25.87 52.09 0.91
CA LYS A 512 25.87 52.62 2.29
C LYS A 512 26.39 51.57 3.27
N ILE A 513 26.91 52.00 4.39
CA ILE A 513 27.17 51.12 5.54
C ILE A 513 25.87 51.01 6.34
N ILE A 514 25.43 49.79 6.59
CA ILE A 514 24.24 49.50 7.42
C ILE A 514 24.66 49.33 8.89
N ASP A 515 25.73 48.56 9.13
CA ASP A 515 26.23 48.28 10.47
C ASP A 515 27.77 48.22 10.46
N ASP A 516 28.38 49.03 11.33
CA ASP A 516 29.83 49.16 11.53
C ASP A 516 30.06 49.46 13.02
N PRO A 517 30.29 48.42 13.85
CA PRO A 517 30.26 48.53 15.32
C PRO A 517 31.19 49.60 15.93
N GLU A 518 32.38 49.78 15.36
CA GLU A 518 33.41 50.74 15.76
C GLU A 518 33.42 52.01 14.89
N ASN A 519 32.58 52.06 13.84
CA ASN A 519 32.50 53.19 12.91
C ASN A 519 33.87 53.53 12.28
N TRP A 520 34.68 52.50 11.99
CA TRP A 520 36.00 52.63 11.39
C TRP A 520 35.98 52.83 9.89
N LEU A 521 34.86 52.54 9.23
CA LEU A 521 34.80 52.51 7.79
C LEU A 521 33.92 53.62 7.22
N THR A 522 34.15 53.92 5.95
CA THR A 522 33.22 54.69 5.12
C THR A 522 33.12 54.01 3.76
N VAL A 523 31.97 54.11 3.11
CA VAL A 523 31.79 53.65 1.74
C VAL A 523 31.42 54.84 0.85
N ASP A 524 32.05 54.91 -0.31
CA ASP A 524 31.68 55.86 -1.34
C ASP A 524 30.34 55.47 -1.98
N GLU A 525 29.37 56.38 -1.95
CA GLU A 525 27.97 56.11 -2.32
C GLU A 525 27.83 55.67 -3.78
N ASP A 526 28.65 56.21 -4.70
CA ASP A 526 28.50 55.97 -6.14
C ASP A 526 29.43 54.87 -6.66
N SER A 527 30.62 54.70 -6.08
CA SER A 527 31.64 53.75 -6.56
C SER A 527 31.73 52.44 -5.77
N GLY A 528 31.15 52.38 -4.57
CA GLY A 528 31.25 51.22 -3.68
C GLY A 528 32.65 51.01 -3.10
N LEU A 529 33.52 52.02 -3.13
CA LEU A 529 34.85 51.95 -2.52
C LEU A 529 34.75 52.09 -0.99
N VAL A 530 35.12 51.03 -0.27
CA VAL A 530 35.19 51.02 1.20
C VAL A 530 36.58 51.47 1.63
N LYS A 531 36.64 52.48 2.50
CA LYS A 531 37.87 53.10 3.00
C LYS A 531 37.91 53.17 4.51
N VAL A 532 39.12 53.28 5.05
CA VAL A 532 39.37 53.55 6.47
C VAL A 532 38.97 55.00 6.79
N LYS A 533 38.02 55.16 7.69
CA LYS A 533 37.53 56.44 8.24
C LYS A 533 38.18 56.80 9.57
N SER A 534 38.52 55.80 10.38
CA SER A 534 39.18 55.97 11.67
C SER A 534 40.19 54.86 11.89
N PRO A 535 41.26 55.08 12.68
CA PRO A 535 42.27 54.06 12.94
C PRO A 535 41.62 52.77 13.43
N MET A 536 41.99 51.65 12.81
CA MET A 536 41.51 50.33 13.19
C MET A 536 42.41 49.78 14.29
N ASP A 537 41.85 48.95 15.15
CA ASP A 537 42.52 48.42 16.35
C ASP A 537 42.07 46.96 16.54
N ARG A 538 42.97 46.01 16.31
CA ARG A 538 42.70 44.58 16.37
C ARG A 538 42.34 44.14 17.78
N GLU A 539 42.81 44.83 18.81
CA GLU A 539 42.56 44.56 20.23
C GLU A 539 41.20 45.07 20.70
N SER A 540 40.43 45.72 19.81
CA SER A 540 39.06 46.14 20.09
C SER A 540 38.16 44.96 20.51
N PRO A 541 37.26 45.14 21.50
CA PRO A 541 36.29 44.13 21.90
C PRO A 541 35.35 43.64 20.79
N ASN A 542 35.15 44.43 19.73
CA ASN A 542 34.30 44.08 18.59
C ASN A 542 35.04 43.29 17.50
N VAL A 543 36.35 43.13 17.63
CA VAL A 543 37.15 42.22 16.80
C VAL A 543 37.18 40.85 17.48
N LYS A 544 36.71 39.82 16.78
CA LYS A 544 36.66 38.44 17.30
C LYS A 544 37.44 37.52 16.39
N GLU A 545 38.38 36.76 16.95
CA GLU A 545 39.23 35.86 16.17
C GLU A 545 39.95 36.59 15.00
N ASN A 546 40.45 37.80 15.26
CA ASN A 546 41.04 38.73 14.28
C ASN A 546 40.09 39.20 13.17
N LYS A 547 38.78 38.96 13.29
CA LYS A 547 37.78 39.36 12.30
C LYS A 547 36.94 40.52 12.80
N TYR A 548 36.89 41.56 11.99
CA TYR A 548 35.98 42.68 12.10
C TYR A 548 34.90 42.57 11.02
N THR A 549 33.63 42.57 11.42
CA THR A 549 32.51 42.32 10.49
C THR A 549 31.67 43.57 10.33
N VAL A 550 31.40 43.95 9.08
CA VAL A 550 30.63 45.13 8.70
C VAL A 550 29.53 44.71 7.72
N LEU A 551 28.32 45.26 7.90
CA LEU A 551 27.20 45.04 7.01
C LEU A 551 27.10 46.20 6.01
N LEU A 552 27.26 45.89 4.73
CA LEU A 552 27.11 46.82 3.62
C LEU A 552 25.71 46.71 3.02
N GLY A 553 25.17 47.85 2.57
CA GLY A 553 23.92 47.96 1.84
C GLY A 553 24.17 48.50 0.44
N ALA A 554 23.57 47.87 -0.56
CA ALA A 554 23.44 48.41 -1.90
C ALA A 554 21.95 48.69 -2.16
N TYR A 555 21.62 49.85 -2.70
CA TYR A 555 20.24 50.25 -2.94
C TYR A 555 20.10 50.92 -4.30
N ASP A 556 18.95 50.69 -4.93
CA ASP A 556 18.62 51.29 -6.21
C ASP A 556 18.18 52.77 -6.04
N ASN A 557 18.03 53.48 -7.14
CA ASN A 557 17.57 54.87 -7.18
C ASN A 557 16.06 54.98 -7.42
N ASP A 558 15.31 53.90 -7.22
CA ASP A 558 13.91 53.81 -7.60
C ASP A 558 13.02 54.58 -6.61
N SER A 559 11.77 54.86 -6.98
CA SER A 559 10.87 55.71 -6.16
C SER A 559 10.60 55.15 -4.76
N VAL A 560 10.64 53.82 -4.64
CA VAL A 560 10.66 53.07 -3.38
C VAL A 560 11.92 52.20 -3.41
N PRO A 561 13.03 52.67 -2.83
CA PRO A 561 14.30 51.97 -2.97
C PRO A 561 14.28 50.58 -2.32
N ALA A 562 14.71 49.57 -3.05
CA ALA A 562 15.02 48.27 -2.48
C ALA A 562 16.49 48.24 -2.05
N THR A 563 16.79 47.59 -0.93
CA THR A 563 18.17 47.50 -0.39
C THR A 563 18.57 46.04 -0.27
N GLY A 564 19.61 45.65 -1.00
CA GLY A 564 20.33 44.39 -0.79
C GLY A 564 21.46 44.57 0.22
N THR A 565 21.84 43.47 0.87
CA THR A 565 22.86 43.46 1.93
C THR A 565 23.99 42.51 1.61
N GLY A 566 25.23 42.94 1.87
CA GLY A 566 26.45 42.13 1.77
C GLY A 566 27.28 42.24 3.04
N THR A 567 28.01 41.19 3.38
CA THR A 567 28.85 41.15 4.59
C THR A 567 30.31 41.36 4.21
N LEU A 568 30.97 42.34 4.81
CA LEU A 568 32.41 42.54 4.71
C LEU A 568 33.08 42.02 5.97
N VAL A 569 33.98 41.05 5.82
CA VAL A 569 34.81 40.48 6.89
C VAL A 569 36.24 40.95 6.67
N ILE A 570 36.75 41.78 7.57
CA ILE A 570 38.12 42.27 7.57
C ILE A 570 38.90 41.42 8.56
N ILE A 571 39.88 40.67 8.08
CA ILE A 571 40.89 40.01 8.89
C ILE A 571 41.98 41.03 9.17
N LEU A 572 42.05 41.49 10.40
CA LEU A 572 43.05 42.46 10.85
C LEU A 572 44.37 41.73 11.15
N GLU A 573 45.44 42.17 10.49
CA GLU A 573 46.80 41.75 10.82
C GLU A 573 47.29 42.54 12.03
N ASP A 574 47.92 41.80 12.94
CA ASP A 574 48.48 42.26 14.20
C ASP A 574 49.70 43.16 13.97
N VAL A 575 49.75 44.29 14.66
CA VAL A 575 50.86 45.23 14.72
C VAL A 575 51.27 45.38 16.17
N ASN A 576 52.58 45.39 16.45
CA ASN A 576 53.09 45.60 17.79
C ASN A 576 52.87 47.07 18.25
N ASP A 577 51.73 47.35 18.86
CA ASP A 577 51.37 48.68 19.39
C ASP A 577 50.94 48.69 20.87
N ASN A 578 50.86 47.52 21.52
CA ASN A 578 50.61 47.40 22.94
C ASN A 578 51.86 46.89 23.68
N PRO A 579 52.48 47.68 24.59
CA PRO A 579 53.58 47.16 25.38
C PRO A 579 53.10 46.12 26.39
N PRO A 580 53.93 45.12 26.73
CA PRO A 580 53.59 44.15 27.76
C PRO A 580 53.50 44.82 29.13
N PHE A 581 52.62 44.32 29.99
CA PHE A 581 52.44 44.82 31.34
C PHE A 581 52.30 43.71 32.38
N ILE A 582 52.52 44.06 33.64
CA ILE A 582 52.37 43.14 34.78
C ILE A 582 50.94 43.27 35.35
N GLU A 583 50.23 42.14 35.46
CA GLU A 583 48.86 42.10 35.96
C GLU A 583 48.76 42.51 37.44
N GLU A 584 49.68 42.03 38.27
CA GLU A 584 49.63 42.23 39.71
C GLU A 584 50.08 43.64 40.12
N ARG A 585 49.12 44.49 40.51
CA ARG A 585 49.40 45.87 40.99
C ARG A 585 49.77 45.94 42.47
N ASN A 586 49.32 44.98 43.28
CA ASN A 586 49.57 44.93 44.71
C ASN A 586 50.00 43.52 45.11
N ILE A 587 51.16 43.40 45.76
CA ILE A 587 51.73 42.12 46.16
C ILE A 587 52.16 42.14 47.62
N THR A 588 52.21 40.96 48.23
CA THR A 588 52.72 40.79 49.58
C THR A 588 54.03 40.01 49.54
N VAL A 589 55.06 40.55 50.19
CA VAL A 589 56.41 39.98 50.23
C VAL A 589 56.79 39.69 51.67
N CYS A 590 57.19 38.45 51.93
CA CYS A 590 57.64 38.03 53.25
C CYS A 590 59.08 38.48 53.49
N ARG A 591 59.33 39.15 54.61
CA ARG A 591 60.68 39.60 54.98
C ARG A 591 61.65 38.44 55.20
N ASP A 592 61.20 37.41 55.93
CA ASP A 592 62.07 36.33 56.42
C ASP A 592 62.07 35.09 55.51
N ALA A 593 61.22 35.08 54.46
CA ALA A 593 61.20 34.02 53.48
C ALA A 593 61.81 34.54 52.17
N SER A 594 62.92 33.95 51.74
CA SER A 594 63.57 34.19 50.43
C SER A 594 62.73 33.69 49.23
N ALA A 595 61.44 33.41 49.47
CA ALA A 595 60.53 32.84 48.49
C ALA A 595 60.23 33.85 47.38
N PRO A 596 60.32 33.45 46.11
CA PRO A 596 60.03 34.33 44.99
C PRO A 596 58.54 34.67 44.92
N VAL A 597 58.24 35.90 44.49
CA VAL A 597 56.92 36.30 44.00
C VAL A 597 56.90 36.08 42.50
N LEU A 598 55.89 35.35 42.04
CA LEU A 598 55.61 35.20 40.62
C LEU A 598 54.67 36.32 40.19
N LEU A 599 55.01 37.00 39.11
CA LEU A 599 54.22 38.06 38.49
C LEU A 599 53.92 37.66 37.06
N THR A 600 52.69 37.86 36.62
CA THR A 600 52.22 37.48 35.29
C THR A 600 52.42 38.66 34.34
N VAL A 601 53.03 38.39 33.18
CA VAL A 601 53.18 39.39 32.11
C VAL A 601 52.14 39.08 31.04
N THR A 602 51.37 40.09 30.70
CA THR A 602 50.35 40.02 29.65
C THR A 602 50.59 41.11 28.64
N ASP A 603 50.34 40.74 27.40
CA ASP A 603 50.38 41.62 26.24
C ASP A 603 49.04 41.48 25.51
N ARG A 604 48.56 42.56 24.92
CA ARG A 604 47.33 42.54 24.13
C ARG A 604 47.59 42.19 22.67
N ASP A 605 48.82 42.38 22.21
CA ASP A 605 49.23 42.02 20.88
C ASP A 605 49.26 40.49 20.70
N GLY A 606 49.39 40.06 19.45
CA GLY A 606 49.27 38.68 19.09
C GLY A 606 50.51 37.88 19.50
N PRO A 607 50.49 36.55 19.30
CA PRO A 607 51.59 35.68 19.72
C PRO A 607 52.94 35.99 19.06
N LEU A 608 52.95 36.71 17.94
CA LEU A 608 54.17 37.10 17.23
C LEU A 608 54.86 38.33 17.83
N HIS A 609 54.10 39.20 18.50
CA HIS A 609 54.55 40.49 19.02
C HIS A 609 54.64 40.53 20.56
N SER A 610 54.30 39.43 21.23
CA SER A 610 54.21 39.35 22.70
C SER A 610 55.37 38.57 23.34
N ALA A 611 55.13 37.32 23.74
CA ALA A 611 56.13 36.49 24.42
C ALA A 611 57.14 35.86 23.44
N PRO A 612 58.41 35.62 23.82
CA PRO A 612 58.99 35.74 25.16
C PRO A 612 59.33 37.18 25.59
N TYR A 613 58.97 37.52 26.83
CA TYR A 613 59.24 38.84 27.40
C TYR A 613 60.64 38.93 28.04
N ASN A 614 61.10 40.16 28.25
CA ASN A 614 62.28 40.50 29.05
C ASN A 614 61.90 41.38 30.24
N VAL A 615 62.67 41.31 31.32
CA VAL A 615 62.46 42.15 32.51
C VAL A 615 63.74 42.80 33.01
N MET A 616 63.65 44.08 33.34
CA MET A 616 64.70 44.86 33.98
C MET A 616 64.16 45.55 35.24
N VAL A 617 64.98 45.60 36.29
CA VAL A 617 64.62 46.34 37.51
C VAL A 617 65.07 47.79 37.35
N HIS A 618 64.14 48.74 37.46
CA HIS A 618 64.45 50.17 37.38
C HIS A 618 65.43 50.59 38.49
N GLU A 619 66.29 51.58 38.21
CA GLU A 619 67.38 52.01 39.11
C GLU A 619 66.91 52.36 40.53
N ALA A 620 65.72 52.97 40.67
CA ALA A 620 65.12 53.28 41.97
C ALA A 620 64.78 52.04 42.83
N SER A 621 64.52 50.89 42.19
CA SER A 621 64.14 49.63 42.85
C SER A 621 65.28 48.63 42.97
N LYS A 622 66.31 48.75 42.12
CA LYS A 622 67.47 47.86 42.00
C LYS A 622 68.25 47.58 43.30
N PRO A 623 68.37 48.51 44.27
CA PRO A 623 69.07 48.24 45.53
C PRO A 623 68.37 47.20 46.40
N LYS A 624 67.04 47.14 46.37
CA LYS A 624 66.22 46.30 47.26
C LYS A 624 65.65 45.06 46.57
N TRP A 625 65.54 45.09 45.24
CA TRP A 625 64.81 44.09 44.46
C TRP A 625 65.65 43.51 43.33
N SER A 626 65.44 42.22 43.03
CA SER A 626 65.87 41.53 41.80
C SER A 626 64.66 40.97 41.11
N ALA A 627 64.62 41.04 39.78
CA ALA A 627 63.65 40.38 38.94
C ALA A 627 64.38 39.65 37.81
N GLN A 628 63.85 38.49 37.41
CA GLN A 628 64.31 37.73 36.26
C GLN A 628 63.09 37.04 35.65
N MET A 629 63.13 36.74 34.35
CA MET A 629 62.11 35.91 33.74
C MET A 629 62.14 34.50 34.34
N ASN A 630 60.96 33.89 34.46
CA ASN A 630 60.81 32.48 34.75
C ASN A 630 61.24 31.63 33.54
N SER A 631 61.37 30.31 33.70
CA SER A 631 61.77 29.40 32.62
C SER A 631 60.82 29.38 31.42
N ASP A 632 59.59 29.83 31.60
CA ASP A 632 58.58 29.96 30.55
C ASP A 632 58.65 31.27 29.76
N SER A 633 59.45 32.25 30.21
CA SER A 633 59.51 33.61 29.65
C SER A 633 58.15 34.33 29.54
N MET A 634 57.13 33.87 30.28
CA MET A 634 55.78 34.46 30.34
C MET A 634 55.49 35.08 31.70
N SER A 635 56.34 34.80 32.69
CA SER A 635 56.19 35.29 34.05
C SER A 635 57.51 35.81 34.62
N VAL A 636 57.43 36.77 35.53
CA VAL A 636 58.58 37.38 36.20
C VAL A 636 58.70 36.80 37.61
N ILE A 637 59.90 36.32 37.93
CA ILE A 637 60.31 35.96 39.29
C ILE A 637 60.94 37.17 39.96
N MET A 638 60.22 37.75 40.93
CA MET A 638 60.71 38.87 41.73
C MET A 638 61.15 38.41 43.13
N ARG A 639 62.29 38.91 43.61
CA ARG A 639 62.89 38.59 44.91
C ARG A 639 63.35 39.85 45.64
N LEU A 640 63.25 39.83 46.96
CA LEU A 640 63.82 40.83 47.84
C LEU A 640 65.32 40.50 48.06
N LYS A 641 66.23 41.42 47.71
CA LYS A 641 67.68 41.23 47.82
C LYS A 641 68.22 41.38 49.24
N MET A 642 67.54 42.17 50.08
CA MET A 642 68.00 42.53 51.41
C MET A 642 66.85 42.69 52.40
N ASN A 643 67.15 42.51 53.69
CA ASN A 643 66.16 42.72 54.75
C ASN A 643 65.83 44.20 54.91
N VAL A 644 64.64 44.60 54.45
CA VAL A 644 64.07 45.95 54.61
C VAL A 644 63.06 45.98 55.77
N LEU A 645 62.73 47.18 56.27
CA LEU A 645 61.69 47.36 57.30
C LEU A 645 60.32 46.92 56.76
N SER A 646 59.41 46.54 57.66
CA SER A 646 58.03 46.28 57.26
C SER A 646 57.36 47.58 56.82
N GLY A 647 56.67 47.55 55.69
CA GLY A 647 56.09 48.73 55.07
C GLY A 647 55.70 48.48 53.61
N THR A 648 55.10 49.48 52.98
CA THR A 648 54.76 49.43 51.56
C THR A 648 55.87 50.07 50.74
N TYR A 649 56.34 49.38 49.72
CA TYR A 649 57.38 49.83 48.80
C TYR A 649 56.83 49.89 47.38
N GLN A 650 57.21 50.91 46.63
CA GLN A 650 56.98 50.94 45.19
C GLN A 650 58.13 50.22 44.49
N VAL A 651 57.78 49.21 43.70
CA VAL A 651 58.73 48.47 42.87
C VAL A 651 58.41 48.78 41.43
N ILE A 652 59.41 49.27 40.69
CA ILE A 652 59.28 49.59 39.27
C ILE A 652 60.08 48.56 38.49
N LEU A 653 59.37 47.78 37.67
CA LEU A 653 59.93 46.78 36.76
C LEU A 653 59.64 47.23 35.34
N ARG A 654 60.67 47.29 34.50
CA ARG A 654 60.50 47.48 33.07
C ARG A 654 60.34 46.12 32.42
N VAL A 655 59.25 45.91 31.70
CA VAL A 655 59.04 44.72 30.87
C VAL A 655 59.07 45.12 29.41
N SER A 656 59.63 44.26 28.56
CA SER A 656 59.62 44.45 27.11
C SER A 656 59.25 43.15 26.41
N ASP A 657 58.69 43.26 25.22
CA ASP A 657 58.34 42.13 24.37
C ASP A 657 59.53 41.65 23.52
N THR A 658 59.23 40.82 22.52
CA THR A 658 60.17 40.28 21.55
C THR A 658 60.72 41.28 20.54
N ASP A 659 59.95 42.32 20.21
CA ASP A 659 60.33 43.32 19.20
C ASP A 659 60.88 44.62 19.83
N GLY A 660 60.87 44.69 21.16
CA GLY A 660 61.49 45.74 21.96
C GLY A 660 60.54 46.84 22.43
N LEU A 661 59.22 46.69 22.30
CA LEU A 661 58.28 47.63 22.93
C LEU A 661 58.30 47.40 24.44
N GLU A 662 58.48 48.47 25.22
CA GLU A 662 58.76 48.38 26.65
C GLU A 662 57.90 49.32 27.50
N GLN A 663 57.53 48.87 28.70
CA GLN A 663 56.78 49.67 29.68
C GLN A 663 57.30 49.49 31.11
N ASP A 664 57.38 50.61 31.83
CA ASP A 664 57.63 50.63 33.27
C ASP A 664 56.34 50.30 34.06
N CYS A 665 56.31 49.11 34.66
CA CYS A 665 55.25 48.64 35.54
C CYS A 665 55.56 48.96 37.00
N THR A 666 54.70 49.77 37.63
CA THR A 666 54.79 50.07 39.08
C THR A 666 53.88 49.14 39.88
N ILE A 667 54.48 48.46 40.87
CA ILE A 667 53.84 47.49 41.75
C ILE A 667 53.99 47.95 43.20
N GLN A 668 52.91 47.88 43.98
CA GLN A 668 52.94 48.15 45.41
C GLN A 668 53.26 46.85 46.17
N ALA A 669 54.48 46.74 46.68
CA ALA A 669 54.94 45.60 47.47
C ALA A 669 54.83 45.87 48.97
N LYS A 670 53.89 45.19 49.63
CA LYS A 670 53.77 45.21 51.10
C LYS A 670 54.73 44.19 51.71
N VAL A 671 55.79 44.68 52.37
CA VAL A 671 56.77 43.84 53.06
C VAL A 671 56.38 43.67 54.52
N CYS A 672 56.29 42.43 55.00
CA CYS A 672 55.87 42.13 56.37
C CYS A 672 56.41 40.79 56.89
N TYR A 673 56.28 40.57 58.20
CA TYR A 673 56.52 39.28 58.83
C TYR A 673 55.38 38.32 58.48
N CYS A 674 55.73 37.20 57.84
CA CYS A 674 54.76 36.20 57.45
C CYS A 674 54.66 35.11 58.51
N VAL A 675 53.44 34.65 58.76
CA VAL A 675 53.19 33.44 59.54
C VAL A 675 53.58 32.23 58.69
N GLU A 676 54.27 31.25 59.27
CA GLU A 676 54.70 30.03 58.57
C GLU A 676 53.52 29.43 57.76
N ASN A 677 53.79 29.15 56.48
CA ASN A 677 52.91 28.54 55.47
C ASN A 677 51.77 29.37 54.80
N LYS A 678 51.59 30.67 55.03
CA LYS A 678 50.51 31.42 54.32
C LYS A 678 50.89 32.70 53.56
N ARG A 679 52.13 33.20 53.58
CA ARG A 679 52.51 34.49 52.94
C ARG A 679 51.58 35.67 53.29
N VAL A 680 50.90 35.61 54.45
CA VAL A 680 50.01 36.66 54.96
C VAL A 680 50.75 37.42 56.06
N CYS A 681 50.67 38.75 56.03
CA CYS A 681 51.24 39.61 57.07
C CYS A 681 50.62 39.31 58.44
N ALA A 682 51.45 39.00 59.43
CA ALA A 682 51.03 38.90 60.82
C ALA A 682 50.63 40.28 61.37
N PRO A 683 49.50 40.41 62.09
CA PRO A 683 49.18 41.65 62.79
C PRO A 683 50.18 41.89 63.94
N PHE A 684 50.72 43.12 64.02
CA PHE A 684 51.61 43.57 65.08
C PHE A 684 50.98 43.34 66.47
N ARG A 685 51.54 42.45 67.29
CA ARG A 685 51.22 42.35 68.73
C ARG A 685 52.19 43.24 69.51
N ASN A 686 51.77 44.45 69.86
CA ASN A 686 52.47 45.25 70.86
C ASN A 686 51.93 44.90 72.25
N SER A 687 52.79 44.35 73.10
CA SER A 687 52.55 44.25 74.52
C SER A 687 52.76 45.63 75.17
N TRP A 688 51.63 46.18 75.63
CA TRP A 688 51.43 47.26 76.61
C TRP A 688 51.33 48.72 76.12
N GLY A 689 50.07 49.18 76.05
CA GLY A 689 49.70 50.50 76.58
C GLY A 689 49.25 51.57 75.59
N VAL A 690 47.93 51.83 75.60
CA VAL A 690 47.21 53.08 75.24
C VAL A 690 46.64 53.24 73.81
N LYS A 691 45.29 53.35 73.79
CA LYS A 691 44.31 53.91 72.82
C LYS A 691 44.39 53.40 71.36
N GLU A 692 43.28 53.15 70.66
CA GLU A 692 42.08 53.96 70.52
C GLU A 692 40.93 53.05 70.02
N GLN A 693 39.75 53.14 70.62
CA GLN A 693 38.61 52.28 70.27
C GLN A 693 37.98 52.74 68.95
N THR A 694 38.12 51.90 67.95
CA THR A 694 37.38 51.95 66.69
C THR A 694 35.94 51.49 66.94
N ILE A 695 34.98 52.37 66.68
CA ILE A 695 33.56 52.04 66.55
C ILE A 695 33.40 51.24 65.25
N ARG A 696 32.78 50.05 65.34
CA ARG A 696 32.32 49.29 64.19
C ARG A 696 30.89 48.82 64.43
N GLY A 697 30.05 49.08 63.42
CA GLY A 697 28.94 48.22 63.02
C GLY A 697 27.56 48.76 63.31
N VAL A 698 26.74 48.89 62.25
CA VAL A 698 25.56 48.05 61.90
C VAL A 698 25.16 48.51 60.48
N VAL A 699 25.42 47.74 59.40
CA VAL A 699 24.59 46.69 58.75
C VAL A 699 23.18 47.16 58.35
N GLY A 700 22.81 46.92 57.09
CA GLY A 700 21.41 46.81 56.67
C GLY A 700 21.19 47.26 55.23
N GLY A 701 21.20 46.31 54.29
CA GLY A 701 20.76 46.57 52.92
C GLY A 701 19.26 46.81 52.83
N ILE A 702 18.80 47.22 51.64
CA ILE A 702 17.52 46.87 50.98
C ILE A 702 17.28 47.77 49.74
N LEU A 703 16.74 47.13 48.69
CA LEU A 703 15.96 47.64 47.52
C LEU A 703 16.65 48.34 46.32
N LEU A 704 16.73 47.58 45.22
CA LEU A 704 15.94 47.70 43.97
C LEU A 704 15.57 49.08 43.40
N LEU A 705 15.79 49.17 42.07
CA LEU A 705 14.99 49.78 40.97
C LEU A 705 15.56 51.00 40.24
N SER A 706 15.67 50.82 38.91
CA SER A 706 15.63 51.80 37.79
C SER A 706 16.74 52.87 37.77
N SER A 707 17.33 53.25 36.65
CA SER A 707 16.75 53.51 35.32
C SER A 707 17.83 53.54 34.22
N LYS A 708 17.40 53.23 32.98
CA LYS A 708 18.05 53.50 31.68
C LYS A 708 18.87 54.80 31.66
N PHE A 709 20.04 54.77 31.03
CA PHE A 709 20.31 55.39 29.72
C PHE A 709 21.45 54.67 29.02
#